data_AF-A0A428SIT5-F1
#
_entry.id   AF-A0A428SIT5-F1
#
_cell.length_a   1.000
_cell.length_b   1.000
_cell.length_c   1.000
_cell.angle_alpha   90.00
_cell.angle_beta   90.00
_cell.angle_gamma   90.00
#
_symmetry.space_group_name_H-M   'P 1'
#
loop_
_entity.id
_entity.type
_entity.pdbx_description
1 polymer ?
#
loop_
_entity_poly.entity_id
_entity_poly.type
_entity_poly.pdbx_seq_one_letter_code
_entity_poly.pdbx_strand_id
1 'polypeptide(L)'
;MTISVFATGHQHTLSKHYGFASSILAWLRGSKNVTGERTFTGYRIHSEDTIDATTRQANGQGLHIMEFSLLMLMSTPSVTRAALKPFRIGSQPSIPTVVIPSGQMAPLLVSWALFISYGINETCQTDKKTGKNCNDVILNFSDADTLDKMPNNELCSDCYIGRLKMMQASPYSYYKKELFYQDALKAAVSRCSLSNQATTGQDSPFPSESAEPVFCLSDVKHTIQPGDTCDSLAIKYSVSSAAIFIGNPDILDCNDMVQGVTICLPLQCKTYKLQASDSCISVFASTGLRPADLSFLNPWIHQLCGNIRSAQETLGSVICVTTPGGKYEHDVNNTSSDPAYSEYADKVVAPPKGASLAEKTTEKCGRWYTVQEGDNCAVVLVQHHISVPLFIAANPSVSRDNCTTDLIPGRTYCVGPTKKAVEPQTEIPPHWRFGCYAREADTTNRAVLTLDEVFHVEPMSIIACQSYCLSQSLYAFGLQNGDSCLCDSRLRMDSERIDDSNCNMHCNGNTTNVCGGKDAIEVFGCEELLRVEHASLGCFIKDENMEVISGITGGGNVSSKEMWVERCASICTVTMKADFFSLSEGSICTCGNEMVTGATKTSMAECNVGCNGRPSDACGGKGRAEVYTTKSKYVTSK
;
A
#
# COMPACT_ATOMS: atom_id res chain seq x y z
N MET A 1 8.43 -4.29 -8.30
CA MET A 1 8.53 -2.83 -8.20
C MET A 1 8.03 -2.27 -9.53
N THR A 2 6.81 -1.74 -9.53
CA THR A 2 6.16 -1.15 -10.71
C THR A 2 6.40 0.35 -10.62
N ILE A 3 7.10 0.95 -11.59
CA ILE A 3 7.29 2.41 -11.63
C ILE A 3 6.18 2.97 -12.53
N SER A 4 5.15 3.54 -11.90
CA SER A 4 4.15 4.38 -12.55
C SER A 4 4.57 5.83 -12.35
N VAL A 5 4.73 6.62 -13.41
CA VAL A 5 4.98 8.06 -13.33
C VAL A 5 3.85 8.77 -14.06
N PHE A 6 3.07 9.54 -13.31
CA PHE A 6 2.11 10.50 -13.86
C PHE A 6 2.83 11.85 -14.05
N ALA A 7 2.67 12.47 -15.21
CA ALA A 7 3.16 13.82 -15.49
C ALA A 7 2.00 14.82 -15.41
N THR A 8 2.16 15.85 -14.59
CA THR A 8 1.23 16.98 -14.44
C THR A 8 1.69 18.13 -15.35
N GLY A 9 0.91 18.49 -16.36
CA GLY A 9 1.15 19.65 -17.23
C GLY A 9 0.18 19.73 -18.42
N HIS A 10 -0.22 20.94 -18.82
CA HIS A 10 -1.12 21.18 -19.95
C HIS A 10 -0.53 20.65 -21.29
N GLN A 11 -1.38 20.22 -22.22
CA GLN A 11 -0.97 19.56 -23.47
C GLN A 11 0.00 20.36 -24.37
N HIS A 12 -0.02 21.69 -24.32
CA HIS A 12 0.93 22.50 -25.09
C HIS A 12 2.36 22.48 -24.52
N THR A 13 2.54 22.17 -23.24
CA THR A 13 3.85 21.95 -22.61
C THR A 13 4.30 20.49 -22.73
N LEU A 14 3.39 19.51 -22.82
CA LEU A 14 3.73 18.08 -22.90
C LEU A 14 4.51 17.67 -24.16
N SER A 15 4.27 18.29 -25.34
CA SER A 15 5.07 17.95 -26.54
C SER A 15 6.55 18.39 -26.44
N LYS A 16 6.89 19.25 -25.46
CA LYS A 16 8.27 19.68 -25.18
C LYS A 16 9.06 18.69 -24.31
N HIS A 17 8.39 17.81 -23.56
CA HIS A 17 8.99 17.15 -22.38
C HIS A 17 9.42 15.69 -22.55
N TYR A 18 9.27 15.06 -23.72
CA TYR A 18 9.57 13.62 -23.86
C TYR A 18 11.06 13.32 -24.08
N GLY A 19 11.82 13.36 -22.99
CA GLY A 19 13.06 12.61 -22.78
C GLY A 19 12.86 11.40 -21.85
N PHE A 20 11.63 10.86 -21.74
CA PHE A 20 11.24 9.99 -20.63
C PHE A 20 11.85 8.57 -20.66
N ALA A 21 12.18 8.02 -21.83
CA ALA A 21 12.86 6.72 -21.93
C ALA A 21 14.32 6.75 -21.41
N SER A 22 14.95 7.93 -21.43
CA SER A 22 16.33 8.18 -21.01
C SER A 22 16.58 7.88 -19.53
N SER A 23 15.61 8.27 -18.69
CA SER A 23 15.74 8.26 -17.24
C SER A 23 15.61 6.84 -16.67
N ILE A 24 14.84 5.98 -17.33
CA ILE A 24 14.69 4.57 -16.97
C ILE A 24 15.96 3.77 -17.34
N LEU A 25 16.65 4.14 -18.42
CA LEU A 25 17.86 3.47 -18.90
C LEU A 25 19.15 3.89 -18.17
N ALA A 26 19.22 5.12 -17.64
CA ALA A 26 20.31 5.53 -16.74
C ALA A 26 20.35 4.71 -15.44
N TRP A 27 19.21 4.15 -15.02
CA TRP A 27 19.09 3.30 -13.85
C TRP A 27 19.51 1.83 -14.11
N LEU A 28 19.30 1.32 -15.33
CA LEU A 28 19.56 -0.09 -15.66
C LEU A 28 21.02 -0.41 -16.03
N ARG A 29 21.85 0.59 -16.29
CA ARG A 29 23.29 0.40 -16.51
C ARG A 29 24.06 1.34 -15.60
N GLY A 30 24.65 0.79 -14.54
CA GLY A 30 25.74 1.44 -13.79
C GLY A 30 26.96 1.68 -14.68
N SER A 31 26.84 2.61 -15.63
CA SER A 31 27.90 3.03 -16.53
C SER A 31 28.62 4.20 -15.91
N LYS A 32 29.90 4.01 -15.55
CA LYS A 32 30.80 5.09 -15.11
C LYS A 32 31.15 6.10 -16.22
N ASN A 33 30.54 5.99 -17.41
CA ASN A 33 30.78 6.85 -18.57
C ASN A 33 29.55 7.69 -18.94
N VAL A 34 28.89 8.32 -17.97
CA VAL A 34 27.99 9.45 -18.25
C VAL A 34 28.81 10.73 -18.10
N THR A 35 29.27 11.29 -19.21
CA THR A 35 29.86 12.64 -19.22
C THR A 35 28.78 13.65 -18.81
N GLY A 36 28.93 14.23 -17.62
CA GLY A 36 28.11 15.32 -17.09
C GLY A 36 27.45 14.96 -15.76
N GLU A 37 28.08 15.36 -14.66
CA GLU A 37 27.48 15.38 -13.32
C GLU A 37 26.19 16.20 -13.34
N ARG A 38 25.06 15.61 -12.94
CA ARG A 38 23.75 16.29 -12.89
C ARG A 38 23.41 16.62 -11.44
N THR A 39 23.45 17.90 -11.06
CA THR A 39 22.82 18.39 -9.82
C THR A 39 21.39 18.84 -10.13
N PHE A 40 20.40 18.03 -9.75
CA PHE A 40 19.02 18.48 -9.63
C PHE A 40 18.79 19.07 -8.24
N THR A 41 18.32 20.31 -8.14
CA THR A 41 17.76 20.83 -6.89
C THR A 41 16.40 20.16 -6.67
N GLY A 42 16.38 19.10 -5.86
CA GLY A 42 15.13 18.41 -5.47
C GLY A 42 15.26 16.90 -5.29
N TYR A 43 16.28 16.25 -5.88
CA TYR A 43 16.53 14.82 -5.72
C TYR A 43 18.03 14.55 -5.51
N ARG A 44 18.40 13.94 -4.36
CA ARG A 44 19.77 13.43 -4.15
C ARG A 44 19.93 12.09 -4.85
N ILE A 45 20.85 12.04 -5.82
CA ILE A 45 21.32 10.78 -6.43
C ILE A 45 22.44 10.25 -5.53
N HIS A 46 22.26 9.07 -4.94
CA HIS A 46 23.31 8.38 -4.19
C HIS A 46 24.14 7.54 -5.15
N SER A 47 25.46 7.75 -5.16
CA SER A 47 26.41 6.84 -5.80
C SER A 47 26.80 5.71 -4.85
N GLU A 48 27.19 4.56 -5.38
CA GLU A 48 27.59 3.36 -4.61
C GLU A 48 28.74 3.66 -3.62
N ASP A 49 29.58 4.65 -3.93
CA ASP A 49 30.72 5.08 -3.12
C ASP A 49 30.36 6.11 -2.01
N THR A 50 29.08 6.51 -1.89
CA THR A 50 28.61 7.48 -0.87
C THR A 50 27.90 6.85 0.34
N ILE A 51 27.90 5.52 0.45
CA ILE A 51 27.48 4.83 1.69
C ILE A 51 28.74 4.58 2.52
N ASP A 52 29.17 5.60 3.24
CA ASP A 52 30.19 5.44 4.26
C ASP A 52 29.66 4.51 5.39
N ALA A 53 30.57 3.76 6.00
CA ALA A 53 30.34 2.51 6.74
C ALA A 53 29.48 2.62 8.03
N THR A 54 28.80 3.73 8.28
CA THR A 54 27.97 3.97 9.47
C THR A 54 26.52 3.52 9.38
N THR A 55 26.01 3.07 8.22
CA THR A 55 24.61 2.62 8.08
C THR A 55 24.42 1.11 8.08
N ARG A 56 25.46 0.32 8.42
CA ARG A 56 25.39 -1.15 8.51
C ARG A 56 24.85 -1.69 9.84
N GLN A 57 24.24 -0.86 10.70
CA GLN A 57 23.81 -1.30 12.03
C GLN A 57 22.39 -0.93 12.46
N ALA A 58 21.49 -0.59 11.53
CA ALA A 58 20.07 -0.45 11.85
C ALA A 58 19.21 -1.22 10.84
N ASN A 59 18.46 -2.18 11.36
CA ASN A 59 17.48 -3.06 10.71
C ASN A 59 18.05 -4.27 9.96
N GLY A 60 18.27 -5.33 10.74
CA GLY A 60 18.41 -6.70 10.22
C GLY A 60 17.12 -7.17 9.56
N GLN A 61 17.00 -6.94 8.25
CA GLN A 61 16.25 -7.78 7.32
C GLN A 61 17.06 -7.84 6.03
N GLY A 62 17.52 -9.04 5.66
CA GLY A 62 18.37 -9.26 4.50
C GLY A 62 17.68 -8.89 3.19
N LEU A 63 18.16 -7.84 2.53
CA LEU A 63 17.77 -7.48 1.17
C LEU A 63 18.58 -8.35 0.19
N HIS A 64 17.99 -9.47 -0.26
CA HIS A 64 18.56 -10.26 -1.36
C HIS A 64 18.35 -9.52 -2.69
N ILE A 65 19.39 -8.87 -3.20
CA ILE A 65 19.44 -8.32 -4.55
C ILE A 65 19.72 -9.49 -5.51
N MET A 66 18.74 -9.89 -6.33
CA MET A 66 18.97 -10.78 -7.47
C MET A 66 19.60 -9.97 -8.62
N GLU A 67 20.87 -10.23 -8.93
CA GLU A 67 21.49 -9.83 -10.18
C GLU A 67 20.87 -10.61 -11.35
N PHE A 68 20.15 -9.93 -12.25
CA PHE A 68 19.87 -10.45 -13.59
C PHE A 68 21.07 -10.14 -14.49
N SER A 69 22.03 -11.06 -14.56
CA SER A 69 23.09 -11.04 -15.57
C SER A 69 22.50 -11.37 -16.96
N LEU A 70 22.25 -10.34 -17.78
CA LEU A 70 21.91 -10.52 -19.19
C LEU A 70 23.21 -10.88 -19.95
N LEU A 71 23.51 -12.18 -20.04
CA LEU A 71 24.61 -12.71 -20.84
C LEU A 71 24.35 -12.40 -22.34
N MET A 72 24.97 -11.35 -22.87
CA MET A 72 25.11 -11.19 -24.33
C MET A 72 26.09 -12.25 -24.84
N LEU A 73 25.58 -13.40 -25.28
CA LEU A 73 26.34 -14.30 -26.13
C LEU A 73 26.36 -13.74 -27.55
N MET A 74 27.42 -13.02 -27.88
CA MET A 74 27.85 -12.90 -29.27
C MET A 74 28.20 -14.30 -29.79
N SER A 75 27.72 -14.60 -30.98
CA SER A 75 27.92 -15.87 -31.67
C SER A 75 29.39 -16.21 -31.92
N THR A 76 29.87 -17.30 -31.31
CA THR A 76 30.71 -18.32 -31.96
C THR A 76 30.23 -19.71 -31.52
N PRO A 77 30.14 -20.72 -32.40
CA PRO A 77 29.40 -21.95 -32.13
C PRO A 77 30.29 -22.97 -31.41
N SER A 78 29.81 -23.52 -30.28
CA SER A 78 29.97 -24.93 -29.87
C SER A 78 29.65 -25.13 -28.37
N VAL A 79 29.25 -26.35 -28.03
CA VAL A 79 29.23 -26.97 -26.68
C VAL A 79 27.89 -26.93 -25.92
N THR A 80 27.03 -27.88 -26.30
CA THR A 80 26.34 -28.90 -25.48
C THR A 80 25.80 -28.61 -24.05
N ARG A 81 24.46 -28.68 -23.94
CA ARG A 81 23.65 -29.57 -23.07
C ARG A 81 24.15 -29.85 -21.63
N ALA A 82 23.52 -29.22 -20.62
CA ALA A 82 23.31 -29.83 -19.30
C ALA A 82 22.20 -29.12 -18.47
N ALA A 83 21.23 -29.93 -18.05
CA ALA A 83 20.38 -29.84 -16.85
C ALA A 83 19.45 -28.61 -16.63
N LEU A 84 18.18 -28.78 -17.03
CA LEU A 84 17.02 -28.12 -16.41
C LEU A 84 16.26 -29.16 -15.56
N LYS A 85 16.12 -28.89 -14.25
CA LYS A 85 14.98 -29.33 -13.43
C LYS A 85 14.64 -28.24 -12.39
N PRO A 86 13.37 -28.15 -11.96
CA PRO A 86 12.72 -26.87 -11.62
C PRO A 86 12.69 -26.61 -10.10
N PHE A 87 12.65 -25.33 -9.73
CA PHE A 87 12.25 -24.90 -8.38
C PHE A 87 11.04 -23.96 -8.48
N ARG A 88 9.98 -24.29 -7.74
CA ARG A 88 8.72 -23.53 -7.60
C ARG A 88 8.90 -22.38 -6.63
N ILE A 89 8.37 -21.19 -6.96
CA ILE A 89 7.96 -20.13 -6.01
C ILE A 89 6.60 -19.59 -6.49
N GLY A 90 5.69 -19.42 -5.53
CA GLY A 90 4.27 -19.11 -5.75
C GLY A 90 3.92 -17.62 -5.87
N SER A 91 2.72 -17.42 -6.42
CA SER A 91 1.75 -16.33 -6.23
C SER A 91 2.23 -14.87 -6.36
N GLN A 92 2.21 -14.35 -7.61
CA GLN A 92 1.79 -12.99 -7.98
C GLN A 92 0.90 -13.08 -9.24
N PRO A 93 -0.06 -12.16 -9.46
CA PRO A 93 -1.10 -12.31 -10.47
C PRO A 93 -0.51 -12.25 -11.89
N SER A 94 -1.01 -13.18 -12.71
CA SER A 94 -0.81 -13.39 -14.14
C SER A 94 -0.19 -12.21 -14.92
N ILE A 95 1.12 -12.28 -15.17
CA ILE A 95 1.70 -11.75 -16.39
C ILE A 95 1.14 -12.59 -17.53
N PRO A 96 0.62 -12.02 -18.64
CA PRO A 96 0.24 -12.83 -19.79
C PRO A 96 1.50 -13.55 -20.27
N THR A 97 1.52 -14.87 -20.07
CA THR A 97 2.59 -15.71 -20.59
C THR A 97 2.35 -15.80 -22.08
N VAL A 98 3.02 -14.95 -22.86
CA VAL A 98 3.03 -15.10 -24.31
C VAL A 98 3.82 -16.38 -24.61
N VAL A 99 3.12 -17.47 -24.90
CA VAL A 99 3.73 -18.70 -25.40
C VAL A 99 4.16 -18.42 -26.85
N ILE A 100 5.44 -18.09 -27.04
CA ILE A 100 6.00 -17.82 -28.37
C ILE A 100 6.52 -19.15 -28.94
N PRO A 101 6.00 -19.63 -30.08
CA PRO A 101 6.54 -20.81 -30.74
C PRO A 101 8.01 -20.58 -31.12
N SER A 102 8.83 -21.62 -31.01
CA SER A 102 10.29 -21.64 -31.01
C SER A 102 11.02 -21.08 -32.25
N GLY A 103 10.32 -20.43 -33.19
CA GLY A 103 10.86 -19.75 -34.37
C GLY A 103 10.74 -18.21 -34.37
N GLN A 104 10.12 -17.57 -33.37
CA GLN A 104 9.84 -16.12 -33.36
C GLN A 104 10.64 -15.29 -32.33
N MET A 105 11.61 -15.89 -31.61
CA MET A 105 12.38 -15.18 -30.58
C MET A 105 13.40 -14.15 -31.12
N ALA A 106 14.00 -14.39 -32.29
CA ALA A 106 15.05 -13.53 -32.82
C ALA A 106 14.55 -12.14 -33.32
N PRO A 107 13.42 -12.02 -34.05
CA PRO A 107 12.92 -10.73 -34.55
C PRO A 107 12.50 -9.75 -33.45
N LEU A 108 11.94 -10.27 -32.35
CA LEU A 108 11.49 -9.45 -31.22
C LEU A 108 12.67 -8.89 -30.44
N LEU A 109 13.69 -9.69 -30.12
CA LEU A 109 14.90 -9.20 -29.43
C LEU A 109 15.65 -8.11 -30.23
N VAL A 110 15.70 -8.25 -31.56
CA VAL A 110 16.26 -7.22 -32.45
C VAL A 110 15.42 -5.94 -32.42
N SER A 111 14.09 -6.05 -32.41
CA SER A 111 13.18 -4.90 -32.33
C SER A 111 13.31 -4.13 -31.01
N TRP A 112 13.46 -4.84 -29.88
CA TRP A 112 13.70 -4.22 -28.57
C TRP A 112 15.07 -3.53 -28.50
N ALA A 113 16.12 -4.12 -29.07
CA ALA A 113 17.44 -3.50 -29.14
C ALA A 113 17.44 -2.21 -30.01
N LEU A 114 16.71 -2.21 -31.12
CA LEU A 114 16.54 -1.04 -31.98
C LEU A 114 15.74 0.08 -31.30
N PHE A 115 14.68 -0.27 -30.55
CA PHE A 115 13.92 0.67 -29.73
C PHE A 115 14.80 1.36 -28.68
N ILE A 116 15.61 0.59 -27.95
CA ILE A 116 16.54 1.12 -26.93
C ILE A 116 17.62 2.01 -27.55
N SER A 117 18.22 1.59 -28.67
CA SER A 117 19.24 2.38 -29.37
C SER A 117 18.69 3.71 -29.88
N TYR A 118 17.43 3.74 -30.33
CA TYR A 118 16.77 4.96 -30.77
C TYR A 118 16.59 5.94 -29.60
N GLY A 119 16.06 5.46 -28.47
CA GLY A 119 15.89 6.29 -27.27
C GLY A 119 17.21 6.94 -26.81
N ILE A 120 18.30 6.17 -26.83
CA ILE A 120 19.64 6.68 -26.48
C ILE A 120 20.09 7.82 -27.41
N ASN A 121 19.92 7.66 -28.72
CA ASN A 121 20.31 8.72 -29.66
C ASN A 121 19.55 10.02 -29.42
N GLU A 122 18.27 9.94 -29.05
CA GLU A 122 17.44 11.11 -28.74
C GLU A 122 17.87 11.80 -27.44
N THR A 123 18.17 11.00 -26.41
CA THR A 123 18.70 11.52 -25.14
C THR A 123 20.05 12.22 -25.30
N CYS A 124 20.94 11.61 -26.09
CA CYS A 124 22.33 12.00 -26.19
C CYS A 124 22.58 13.08 -27.25
N GLN A 125 21.52 13.57 -27.92
CA GLN A 125 21.65 14.64 -28.89
C GLN A 125 22.14 15.93 -28.22
N THR A 126 23.15 16.58 -28.81
CA THR A 126 23.69 17.85 -28.35
C THR A 126 23.57 18.91 -29.44
N ASP A 127 23.34 20.15 -29.02
CA ASP A 127 23.37 21.32 -29.89
C ASP A 127 24.76 21.49 -30.48
N LYS A 128 24.86 21.55 -31.81
CA LYS A 128 26.15 21.55 -32.52
C LYS A 128 26.96 22.83 -32.27
N LYS A 129 26.32 23.93 -31.88
CA LYS A 129 26.96 25.23 -31.69
C LYS A 129 27.45 25.42 -30.26
N THR A 130 26.65 24.98 -29.29
CA THR A 130 26.88 25.23 -27.86
C THR A 130 27.36 24.00 -27.10
N GLY A 131 27.22 22.80 -27.68
CA GLY A 131 27.52 21.53 -27.01
C GLY A 131 26.53 21.15 -25.90
N LYS A 132 25.49 21.96 -25.66
CA LYS A 132 24.46 21.70 -24.64
C LYS A 132 23.58 20.53 -25.05
N ASN A 133 23.04 19.80 -24.06
CA ASN A 133 22.08 18.74 -24.34
C ASN A 133 20.83 19.32 -25.00
N CYS A 134 20.37 18.68 -26.07
CA CYS A 134 19.24 19.18 -26.84
C CYS A 134 17.92 19.14 -26.09
N ASN A 135 17.76 18.24 -25.11
CA ASN A 135 16.58 18.28 -24.23
C ASN A 135 16.55 19.59 -23.45
N ASP A 136 17.66 20.03 -22.86
CA ASP A 136 17.72 21.29 -22.10
C ASP A 136 17.49 22.52 -22.97
N VAL A 137 17.89 22.47 -24.23
CA VAL A 137 17.64 23.54 -25.20
C VAL A 137 16.15 23.62 -25.55
N ILE A 138 15.52 22.47 -25.84
CA ILE A 138 14.09 22.39 -26.20
C ILE A 138 13.19 22.71 -25.01
N LEU A 139 13.59 22.33 -23.79
CA LEU A 139 12.87 22.63 -22.55
C LEU A 139 12.70 24.14 -22.33
N ASN A 140 13.61 24.96 -22.84
CA ASN A 140 13.58 26.42 -22.70
C ASN A 140 12.86 27.14 -23.86
N PHE A 141 12.21 26.41 -24.77
CA PHE A 141 11.43 27.03 -25.83
C PHE A 141 10.18 27.72 -25.29
N SER A 142 9.78 28.81 -25.93
CA SER A 142 8.58 29.58 -25.62
C SER A 142 7.30 28.74 -25.74
N ASP A 143 6.30 28.99 -24.89
CA ASP A 143 4.98 28.35 -24.98
C ASP A 143 4.20 28.93 -26.17
N ALA A 144 3.77 28.06 -27.08
CA ALA A 144 3.00 28.42 -28.26
C ALA A 144 1.81 27.47 -28.43
N ASP A 145 0.58 28.02 -28.42
CA ASP A 145 -0.65 27.22 -28.57
C ASP A 145 -0.80 26.60 -29.96
N THR A 146 -0.10 27.13 -30.97
CA THR A 146 -0.12 26.59 -32.33
C THR A 146 1.27 26.64 -32.96
N LEU A 147 1.51 25.74 -33.91
CA LEU A 147 2.79 25.64 -34.62
C LEU A 147 3.12 26.94 -35.40
N ASP A 148 2.11 27.65 -35.88
CA ASP A 148 2.30 28.94 -36.57
C ASP A 148 2.85 30.03 -35.63
N LYS A 149 2.48 30.00 -34.35
CA LYS A 149 2.96 30.94 -33.33
C LYS A 149 4.35 30.59 -32.81
N MET A 150 4.87 29.41 -33.09
CA MET A 150 6.21 28.99 -32.64
C MET A 150 7.30 29.86 -33.31
N PRO A 151 8.26 30.41 -32.55
CA PRO A 151 9.35 31.22 -33.12
C PRO A 151 10.23 30.44 -34.12
N ASN A 152 10.66 31.12 -35.19
CA ASN A 152 11.52 30.51 -36.21
C ASN A 152 12.86 30.00 -35.65
N ASN A 153 13.46 30.70 -34.68
CA ASN A 153 14.71 30.27 -34.05
C ASN A 153 14.57 28.97 -33.23
N GLU A 154 13.37 28.69 -32.72
CA GLU A 154 13.06 27.46 -31.96
C GLU A 154 12.69 26.33 -32.92
N LEU A 155 11.77 26.58 -33.86
CA LEU A 155 11.38 25.62 -34.90
C LEU A 155 12.58 25.19 -35.75
N CYS A 156 13.46 26.14 -36.08
CA CYS A 156 14.65 25.91 -36.89
C CYS A 156 15.90 25.58 -36.08
N SER A 157 15.76 25.30 -34.78
CA SER A 157 16.88 24.87 -33.95
C SER A 157 17.43 23.53 -34.45
N ASP A 158 18.75 23.40 -34.47
CA ASP A 158 19.44 22.13 -34.81
C ASP A 158 18.98 20.99 -33.89
N CYS A 159 18.67 21.30 -32.62
CA CYS A 159 18.14 20.35 -31.66
C CYS A 159 16.74 19.86 -32.04
N TYR A 160 15.82 20.77 -32.33
CA TYR A 160 14.43 20.44 -32.60
C TYR A 160 14.26 19.76 -33.96
N ILE A 161 14.91 20.30 -35.01
CA ILE A 161 14.95 19.65 -36.32
C ILE A 161 15.56 18.25 -36.22
N GLY A 162 16.66 18.09 -35.48
CA GLY A 162 17.30 16.79 -35.30
C GLY A 162 16.37 15.77 -34.64
N ARG A 163 15.67 16.16 -33.58
CA ARG A 163 14.64 15.33 -32.93
C ARG A 163 13.54 14.93 -33.90
N LEU A 164 12.95 15.88 -34.64
CA LEU A 164 11.89 15.60 -35.60
C LEU A 164 12.34 14.64 -36.71
N LYS A 165 13.56 14.81 -37.24
CA LYS A 165 14.13 13.89 -38.24
C LYS A 165 14.37 12.50 -37.68
N MET A 166 14.86 12.40 -36.46
CA MET A 166 15.08 11.12 -35.78
C MET A 166 13.75 10.40 -35.55
N MET A 167 12.74 11.12 -35.05
CA MET A 167 11.39 10.58 -34.89
C MET A 167 10.83 10.11 -36.24
N GLN A 168 10.94 10.92 -37.29
CA GLN A 168 10.49 10.56 -38.64
C GLN A 168 11.17 9.29 -39.19
N ALA A 169 12.48 9.13 -38.95
CA ALA A 169 13.26 8.01 -39.44
C ALA A 169 13.03 6.70 -38.65
N SER A 170 12.40 6.77 -37.47
CA SER A 170 12.21 5.62 -36.59
C SER A 170 10.80 5.05 -36.72
N PRO A 171 10.64 3.75 -37.04
CA PRO A 171 9.34 3.09 -37.05
C PRO A 171 8.80 2.84 -35.63
N TYR A 172 9.59 3.18 -34.61
CA TYR A 172 9.27 3.00 -33.19
C TYR A 172 8.87 4.30 -32.49
N SER A 173 8.91 5.43 -33.19
CA SER A 173 8.62 6.74 -32.60
C SER A 173 7.12 7.04 -32.58
N TYR A 174 6.75 8.07 -31.81
CA TYR A 174 5.38 8.60 -31.79
C TYR A 174 5.02 9.44 -33.03
N TYR A 175 5.93 9.57 -34.00
CA TYR A 175 5.81 10.49 -35.14
C TYR A 175 4.55 10.24 -36.00
N LYS A 176 4.14 8.98 -36.17
CA LYS A 176 2.90 8.64 -36.88
C LYS A 176 1.66 8.59 -35.99
N LYS A 177 1.83 8.43 -34.67
CA LYS A 177 0.74 8.37 -33.69
C LYS A 177 0.19 9.76 -33.35
N GLU A 178 1.06 10.76 -33.32
CA GLU A 178 0.71 12.14 -33.01
C GLU A 178 0.97 13.04 -34.23
N LEU A 179 -0.10 13.57 -34.83
CA LEU A 179 -0.05 14.35 -36.07
C LEU A 179 0.80 15.62 -35.93
N PHE A 180 0.87 16.18 -34.71
CA PHE A 180 1.67 17.37 -34.42
C PHE A 180 3.12 17.27 -34.90
N TYR A 181 3.80 16.13 -34.71
CA TYR A 181 5.22 16.01 -35.09
C TYR A 181 5.44 15.98 -36.61
N GLN A 182 4.49 15.41 -37.35
CA GLN A 182 4.51 15.44 -38.81
C GLN A 182 4.34 16.86 -39.33
N ASP A 183 3.39 17.58 -38.75
CA ASP A 183 3.12 18.96 -39.16
C ASP A 183 4.25 19.89 -38.72
N ALA A 184 4.87 19.66 -37.57
CA ALA A 184 6.08 20.34 -37.13
C ALA A 184 7.24 20.16 -38.11
N LEU A 185 7.49 18.94 -38.60
CA LEU A 185 8.55 18.72 -39.58
C LEU A 185 8.22 19.34 -40.94
N LYS A 186 6.95 19.29 -41.39
CA LYS A 186 6.51 19.99 -42.62
C LYS A 186 6.70 21.50 -42.51
N ALA A 187 6.32 22.09 -41.37
CA ALA A 187 6.50 23.51 -41.11
C ALA A 187 7.99 23.87 -41.07
N ALA A 188 8.83 23.05 -40.44
CA ALA A 188 10.28 23.25 -40.44
C ALA A 188 10.88 23.14 -41.85
N VAL A 189 10.40 22.22 -42.70
CA VAL A 189 10.83 22.12 -44.10
C VAL A 189 10.53 23.40 -44.87
N SER A 190 9.33 23.95 -44.68
CA SER A 190 8.91 25.20 -45.32
C SER A 190 9.66 26.44 -44.77
N ARG A 191 9.79 26.56 -43.44
CA ARG A 191 10.27 27.78 -42.77
C ARG A 191 11.79 27.83 -42.57
N CYS A 192 12.46 26.68 -42.53
CA CYS A 192 13.88 26.56 -42.15
C CYS A 192 14.81 26.22 -43.32
N SER A 193 14.32 26.34 -44.57
CA SER A 193 15.11 26.08 -45.79
C SER A 193 15.72 24.66 -45.85
N LEU A 194 15.02 23.66 -45.30
CA LEU A 194 15.47 22.26 -45.37
C LEU A 194 15.13 21.67 -46.74
N SER A 195 16.14 21.46 -47.59
CA SER A 195 15.93 20.86 -48.91
C SER A 195 15.84 19.33 -48.83
N ASN A 196 14.92 18.73 -49.58
CA ASN A 196 14.79 17.28 -49.77
C ASN A 196 14.58 16.45 -48.50
N GLN A 197 14.05 17.04 -47.42
CA GLN A 197 13.78 16.31 -46.19
C GLN A 197 12.43 15.57 -46.31
N ALA A 198 12.46 14.24 -46.13
CA ALA A 198 11.24 13.45 -46.03
C ALA A 198 10.46 13.81 -44.76
N THR A 199 9.14 13.97 -44.91
CA THR A 199 8.22 14.27 -43.80
C THR A 199 7.31 13.09 -43.46
N THR A 200 7.31 12.03 -44.27
CA THR A 200 6.48 10.84 -44.03
C THR A 200 7.20 9.89 -43.07
N GLY A 201 6.54 9.51 -41.98
CA GLY A 201 7.12 8.56 -41.01
C GLY A 201 7.19 7.12 -41.53
N GLN A 202 8.09 6.34 -40.96
CA GLN A 202 8.16 4.88 -41.19
C GLN A 202 6.97 4.17 -40.54
N ASP A 203 6.48 3.10 -41.17
CA ASP A 203 5.41 2.26 -40.61
C ASP A 203 5.91 1.46 -39.39
N SER A 204 5.04 1.30 -38.40
CA SER A 204 5.32 0.45 -37.24
C SER A 204 5.58 -0.98 -37.69
N PRO A 205 6.63 -1.64 -37.17
CA PRO A 205 6.91 -3.04 -37.48
C PRO A 205 6.00 -3.99 -36.66
N PHE A 206 5.30 -3.45 -35.67
CA PHE A 206 4.26 -4.17 -34.94
C PHE A 206 2.97 -4.17 -35.76
N PRO A 207 2.27 -5.32 -35.87
CA PRO A 207 0.95 -5.35 -36.50
C PRO A 207 0.07 -4.30 -35.82
N SER A 208 -0.77 -3.63 -36.62
CA SER A 208 -1.78 -2.73 -36.08
C SER A 208 -2.55 -3.49 -35.01
N GLU A 209 -2.64 -2.91 -33.81
CA GLU A 209 -3.44 -3.45 -32.74
C GLU A 209 -4.82 -3.75 -33.35
N SER A 210 -5.25 -5.02 -33.26
CA SER A 210 -6.60 -5.40 -33.63
C SER A 210 -7.51 -4.42 -32.91
N ALA A 211 -8.37 -3.71 -33.64
CA ALA A 211 -9.43 -2.93 -33.04
C ALA A 211 -10.39 -3.93 -32.38
N GLU A 212 -10.02 -4.42 -31.21
CA GLU A 212 -10.94 -5.11 -30.33
C GLU A 212 -12.14 -4.18 -30.16
N PRO A 213 -13.37 -4.69 -30.32
CA PRO A 213 -14.54 -3.87 -30.13
C PRO A 213 -14.44 -3.22 -28.76
N VAL A 214 -14.60 -1.90 -28.71
CA VAL A 214 -14.52 -1.11 -27.47
C VAL A 214 -15.47 -1.74 -26.44
N PHE A 215 -14.88 -2.53 -25.55
CA PHE A 215 -15.61 -3.31 -24.57
C PHE A 215 -15.99 -2.36 -23.44
N CYS A 216 -17.28 -2.03 -23.36
CA CYS A 216 -17.79 -1.17 -22.31
C CYS A 216 -18.41 -2.02 -21.20
N LEU A 217 -17.63 -2.30 -20.16
CA LEU A 217 -18.03 -3.21 -19.08
C LEU A 217 -19.36 -2.82 -18.39
N SER A 218 -19.70 -1.53 -18.35
CA SER A 218 -20.95 -1.04 -17.76
C SER A 218 -22.14 -1.08 -18.73
N ASP A 219 -21.88 -1.28 -20.03
CA ASP A 219 -22.79 -0.99 -21.15
C ASP A 219 -23.31 0.47 -21.21
N VAL A 220 -22.86 1.35 -20.32
CA VAL A 220 -23.26 2.76 -20.27
C VAL A 220 -22.31 3.59 -21.12
N LYS A 221 -22.85 4.20 -22.18
CA LYS A 221 -22.11 5.09 -23.08
C LYS A 221 -22.63 6.52 -22.97
N HIS A 222 -21.75 7.48 -23.15
CA HIS A 222 -22.09 8.91 -23.19
C HIS A 222 -21.41 9.58 -24.39
N THR A 223 -22.14 10.42 -25.13
CA THR A 223 -21.58 11.22 -26.21
C THR A 223 -21.28 12.61 -25.66
N ILE A 224 -20.01 13.02 -25.69
CA ILE A 224 -19.51 14.26 -25.10
C ILE A 224 -20.24 15.47 -25.69
N GLN A 225 -20.79 16.29 -24.80
CA GLN A 225 -21.51 17.53 -25.06
C GLN A 225 -20.67 18.76 -24.69
N PRO A 226 -21.01 19.96 -25.20
CA PRO A 226 -20.34 21.19 -24.81
C PRO A 226 -20.39 21.42 -23.28
N GLY A 227 -19.22 21.61 -22.67
CA GLY A 227 -19.10 21.87 -21.23
C GLY A 227 -19.00 20.62 -20.35
N ASP A 228 -19.03 19.41 -20.94
CA ASP A 228 -18.73 18.20 -20.20
C ASP A 228 -17.26 18.20 -19.74
N THR A 229 -17.06 17.82 -18.48
CA THR A 229 -15.78 17.48 -17.86
C THR A 229 -15.84 16.10 -17.21
N CYS A 230 -14.71 15.45 -16.97
CA CYS A 230 -14.67 14.19 -16.21
C CYS A 230 -15.41 14.32 -14.87
N ASP A 231 -15.23 15.42 -14.14
CA ASP A 231 -15.91 15.67 -12.86
C ASP A 231 -17.43 15.83 -13.00
N SER A 232 -17.88 16.57 -14.01
CA SER A 232 -19.31 16.76 -14.25
C SER A 232 -20.01 15.44 -14.59
N LEU A 233 -19.36 14.60 -15.39
CA LEU A 233 -19.86 13.28 -15.75
C LEU A 233 -19.75 12.31 -14.58
N ALA A 234 -18.66 12.36 -13.82
CA ALA A 234 -18.46 11.57 -12.62
C ALA A 234 -19.55 11.79 -11.57
N ILE A 235 -19.92 13.05 -11.33
CA ILE A 235 -21.04 13.40 -10.43
C ILE A 235 -22.38 12.93 -11.01
N LYS A 236 -22.61 13.16 -12.31
CA LYS A 236 -23.88 12.82 -12.98
C LYS A 236 -24.14 11.31 -13.00
N TYR A 237 -23.10 10.52 -13.24
CA TYR A 237 -23.20 9.07 -13.41
C TYR A 237 -22.76 8.29 -12.19
N SER A 238 -22.38 8.95 -11.09
CA SER A 238 -21.87 8.33 -9.86
C SER A 238 -20.69 7.40 -10.13
N VAL A 239 -19.64 7.94 -10.72
CA VAL A 239 -18.41 7.20 -11.09
C VAL A 239 -17.16 8.01 -10.71
N SER A 240 -15.96 7.42 -10.83
CA SER A 240 -14.71 8.16 -10.64
C SER A 240 -14.31 8.94 -11.90
N SER A 241 -13.88 10.20 -11.74
CA SER A 241 -13.31 11.04 -12.80
C SER A 241 -12.10 10.37 -13.45
N ALA A 242 -11.19 9.86 -12.63
CA ALA A 242 -10.00 9.19 -13.11
C ALA A 242 -10.31 7.90 -13.87
N ALA A 243 -11.36 7.17 -13.47
CA ALA A 243 -11.78 5.97 -14.19
C ALA A 243 -12.40 6.31 -15.56
N ILE A 244 -13.10 7.45 -15.69
CA ILE A 244 -13.53 7.98 -16.99
C ILE A 244 -12.30 8.27 -17.86
N PHE A 245 -11.32 9.01 -17.33
CA PHE A 245 -10.09 9.35 -18.06
C PHE A 245 -9.32 8.10 -18.51
N ILE A 246 -9.02 7.19 -17.59
CA ILE A 246 -8.21 5.99 -17.84
C ILE A 246 -8.93 5.02 -18.79
N GLY A 247 -10.25 4.92 -18.68
CA GLY A 247 -11.06 3.99 -19.48
C GLY A 247 -11.31 4.46 -20.93
N ASN A 248 -10.97 5.72 -21.25
CA ASN A 248 -11.28 6.32 -22.54
C ASN A 248 -10.02 7.00 -23.11
N PRO A 249 -9.24 6.30 -23.96
CA PRO A 249 -7.95 6.81 -24.45
C PRO A 249 -8.07 8.07 -25.32
N ASP A 250 -9.27 8.38 -25.83
CA ASP A 250 -9.54 9.61 -26.59
C ASP A 250 -9.67 10.86 -25.70
N ILE A 251 -9.75 10.70 -24.38
CA ILE A 251 -9.74 11.81 -23.42
C ILE A 251 -8.29 12.15 -23.11
N LEU A 252 -7.86 13.34 -23.54
CA LEU A 252 -6.51 13.84 -23.31
C LEU A 252 -6.44 14.88 -22.17
N ASP A 253 -7.55 15.60 -21.94
CA ASP A 253 -7.73 16.53 -20.83
C ASP A 253 -9.15 16.37 -20.26
N CYS A 254 -9.27 16.15 -18.96
CA CYS A 254 -10.54 16.01 -18.27
C CYS A 254 -11.40 17.29 -18.25
N ASN A 255 -10.83 18.44 -18.55
CA ASN A 255 -11.49 19.74 -18.55
C ASN A 255 -11.78 20.29 -19.96
N ASP A 256 -11.20 19.68 -21.00
CA ASP A 256 -11.38 20.09 -22.40
C ASP A 256 -11.54 18.86 -23.31
N MET A 257 -12.70 18.21 -23.21
CA MET A 257 -12.99 16.99 -23.96
C MET A 257 -13.57 17.29 -25.36
N VAL A 258 -13.15 16.51 -26.36
CA VAL A 258 -13.59 16.67 -27.76
C VAL A 258 -15.07 16.31 -27.92
N GLN A 259 -15.86 17.26 -28.39
CA GLN A 259 -17.31 17.11 -28.58
C GLN A 259 -17.65 16.04 -29.63
N GLY A 260 -18.73 15.30 -29.41
CA GLY A 260 -19.23 14.27 -30.34
C GLY A 260 -18.52 12.91 -30.23
N VAL A 261 -17.45 12.81 -29.45
CA VAL A 261 -16.80 11.53 -29.12
C VAL A 261 -17.68 10.74 -28.14
N THR A 262 -17.85 9.44 -28.39
CA THR A 262 -18.61 8.56 -27.51
C THR A 262 -17.67 7.79 -26.60
N ILE A 263 -17.85 7.96 -25.29
CA ILE A 263 -17.03 7.36 -24.24
C ILE A 263 -17.81 6.28 -23.50
N CYS A 264 -17.09 5.28 -23.00
CA CYS A 264 -17.61 4.29 -22.07
C CYS A 264 -17.50 4.82 -20.63
N LEU A 265 -18.60 4.78 -19.88
CA LEU A 265 -18.57 5.13 -18.47
C LEU A 265 -18.19 3.90 -17.64
N PRO A 266 -17.34 4.04 -16.61
CA PRO A 266 -16.98 2.92 -15.76
C PRO A 266 -18.17 2.51 -14.85
N LEU A 267 -18.00 1.42 -14.11
CA LEU A 267 -19.03 0.95 -13.18
C LEU A 267 -19.29 1.97 -12.06
N GLN A 268 -20.55 2.11 -11.66
CA GLN A 268 -20.97 3.08 -10.65
C GLN A 268 -20.43 2.75 -9.26
N CYS A 269 -20.23 3.79 -8.45
CA CYS A 269 -19.78 3.73 -7.07
C CYS A 269 -20.38 4.90 -6.26
N LYS A 270 -20.38 4.82 -4.94
CA LYS A 270 -20.58 6.02 -4.11
C LYS A 270 -19.37 6.91 -4.33
N THR A 271 -19.61 8.19 -4.60
CA THR A 271 -18.54 9.13 -4.92
C THR A 271 -18.26 10.09 -3.77
N TYR A 272 -17.01 10.54 -3.66
CA TYR A 272 -16.61 11.69 -2.86
C TYR A 272 -15.92 12.71 -3.76
N LYS A 273 -16.32 13.97 -3.67
CA LYS A 273 -15.69 15.06 -4.41
C LYS A 273 -14.63 15.71 -3.54
N LEU A 274 -13.37 15.51 -3.92
CA LEU A 274 -12.23 16.07 -3.22
C LEU A 274 -12.23 17.61 -3.27
N GLN A 275 -11.89 18.21 -2.15
CA GLN A 275 -11.64 19.63 -1.98
C GLN A 275 -10.15 19.94 -2.15
N ALA A 276 -9.82 21.20 -2.45
CA ALA A 276 -8.44 21.63 -2.65
C ALA A 276 -7.53 21.46 -1.39
N SER A 277 -8.15 21.39 -0.21
CA SER A 277 -7.48 21.15 1.08
C SER A 277 -7.48 19.69 1.51
N ASP A 278 -8.06 18.78 0.72
CA ASP A 278 -8.19 17.39 1.16
C ASP A 278 -6.86 16.65 1.21
N SER A 279 -6.73 15.84 2.26
CA SER A 279 -5.72 14.82 2.44
C SER A 279 -6.43 13.48 2.60
N CYS A 280 -5.69 12.36 2.52
CA CYS A 280 -6.32 11.08 2.84
C CYS A 280 -6.85 10.99 4.27
N ILE A 281 -6.33 11.80 5.21
CA ILE A 281 -6.84 11.85 6.58
C ILE A 281 -8.20 12.55 6.61
N SER A 282 -8.38 13.66 5.89
CA SER A 282 -9.68 14.35 5.83
C SER A 282 -10.72 13.54 5.06
N VAL A 283 -10.30 12.82 4.02
CA VAL A 283 -11.16 11.87 3.30
C VAL A 283 -11.54 10.70 4.21
N PHE A 284 -10.59 10.10 4.95
CA PHE A 284 -10.89 9.06 5.95
C PHE A 284 -11.88 9.56 7.00
N ALA A 285 -11.68 10.75 7.55
CA ALA A 285 -12.60 11.32 8.54
C ALA A 285 -14.02 11.53 7.96
N SER A 286 -14.12 11.82 6.67
CA SER A 286 -15.40 12.06 5.99
C SER A 286 -16.10 10.78 5.52
N THR A 287 -15.34 9.72 5.22
CA THR A 287 -15.87 8.53 4.51
C THR A 287 -15.71 7.23 5.30
N GLY A 288 -14.86 7.21 6.33
CA GLY A 288 -14.45 6.03 7.08
C GLY A 288 -13.44 5.12 6.36
N LEU A 289 -12.96 5.50 5.17
CA LEU A 289 -12.05 4.67 4.36
C LEU A 289 -10.58 4.89 4.68
N ARG A 290 -9.88 3.83 5.08
CA ARG A 290 -8.43 3.91 5.32
C ARG A 290 -7.70 4.23 4.01
N PRO A 291 -6.50 4.85 4.05
CA PRO A 291 -5.71 5.14 2.85
C PRO A 291 -5.50 3.95 1.91
N ALA A 292 -5.29 2.75 2.48
CA ALA A 292 -5.14 1.52 1.70
C ALA A 292 -6.43 1.13 0.97
N ASP A 293 -7.59 1.30 1.61
CA ASP A 293 -8.90 1.01 1.00
C ASP A 293 -9.21 2.06 -0.08
N LEU A 294 -8.88 3.34 0.17
CA LEU A 294 -9.05 4.40 -0.83
C LEU A 294 -8.20 4.17 -2.08
N SER A 295 -6.95 3.71 -1.89
CA SER A 295 -6.04 3.34 -2.98
C SER A 295 -6.52 2.08 -3.71
N PHE A 296 -7.09 1.11 -3.00
CA PHE A 296 -7.70 -0.07 -3.62
C PHE A 296 -8.87 0.29 -4.53
N LEU A 297 -9.72 1.22 -4.09
CA LEU A 297 -10.87 1.71 -4.86
C LEU A 297 -10.48 2.67 -5.99
N ASN A 298 -9.34 3.35 -5.84
CA ASN A 298 -8.83 4.33 -6.80
C ASN A 298 -7.33 4.05 -7.02
N PRO A 299 -6.96 3.07 -7.86
CA PRO A 299 -5.59 2.56 -7.98
C PRO A 299 -4.52 3.56 -8.41
N TRP A 300 -4.94 4.73 -8.90
CA TRP A 300 -4.04 5.84 -9.21
C TRP A 300 -3.56 6.58 -7.95
N ILE A 301 -4.26 6.46 -6.82
CA ILE A 301 -3.83 7.02 -5.53
C ILE A 301 -2.70 6.15 -4.97
N HIS A 302 -1.58 6.78 -4.62
CA HIS A 302 -0.44 6.10 -4.02
C HIS A 302 -0.80 5.58 -2.62
N GLN A 303 -0.12 4.51 -2.17
CA GLN A 303 -0.34 3.90 -0.85
C GLN A 303 -0.21 4.89 0.34
N LEU A 304 0.62 5.93 0.19
CA LEU A 304 0.80 7.02 1.16
C LEU A 304 -0.01 8.29 0.83
N CYS A 305 -0.86 8.23 -0.18
CA CYS A 305 -1.74 9.31 -0.65
C CYS A 305 -1.07 10.64 -1.06
N GLY A 306 0.24 10.65 -1.30
CA GLY A 306 0.97 11.89 -1.60
C GLY A 306 0.58 12.58 -2.92
N ASN A 307 -0.13 11.89 -3.80
CA ASN A 307 -0.52 12.38 -5.13
C ASN A 307 -1.98 12.81 -5.25
N ILE A 308 -2.78 12.72 -4.17
CA ILE A 308 -4.24 12.97 -4.24
C ILE A 308 -4.56 14.42 -4.64
N ARG A 309 -3.65 15.36 -4.36
CA ARG A 309 -3.79 16.77 -4.74
C ARG A 309 -3.28 17.05 -6.15
N SER A 310 -2.07 16.60 -6.46
CA SER A 310 -1.43 16.87 -7.75
C SER A 310 -2.14 16.19 -8.92
N ALA A 311 -2.80 15.05 -8.69
CA ALA A 311 -3.53 14.34 -9.73
C ALA A 311 -4.90 14.96 -10.08
N GLN A 312 -5.47 15.82 -9.21
CA GLN A 312 -6.79 16.43 -9.46
C GLN A 312 -6.81 17.28 -10.73
N GLU A 313 -5.69 17.94 -11.03
CA GLU A 313 -5.56 18.81 -12.19
C GLU A 313 -5.69 18.04 -13.51
N THR A 314 -5.33 16.76 -13.53
CA THR A 314 -5.29 15.93 -14.75
C THR A 314 -6.40 14.88 -14.79
N LEU A 315 -6.69 14.24 -13.66
CA LEU A 315 -7.63 13.11 -13.58
C LEU A 315 -9.01 13.50 -13.04
N GLY A 316 -9.18 14.75 -12.62
CA GLY A 316 -10.38 15.23 -11.92
C GLY A 316 -10.40 14.95 -10.42
N SER A 317 -11.44 15.42 -9.74
CA SER A 317 -11.57 15.47 -8.28
C SER A 317 -12.57 14.46 -7.69
N VAL A 318 -13.30 13.71 -8.51
CA VAL A 318 -14.34 12.76 -8.03
C VAL A 318 -13.78 11.35 -7.93
N ILE A 319 -13.81 10.78 -6.73
CA ILE A 319 -13.27 9.46 -6.42
C ILE A 319 -14.34 8.49 -5.95
N CYS A 320 -14.09 7.19 -6.14
CA CYS A 320 -14.96 6.15 -5.60
C CYS A 320 -14.64 5.89 -4.13
N VAL A 321 -15.69 5.84 -3.30
CA VAL A 321 -15.63 5.46 -1.88
C VAL A 321 -16.38 4.15 -1.59
N THR A 322 -16.85 3.49 -2.64
CA THR A 322 -17.23 2.07 -2.65
C THR A 322 -16.63 1.41 -3.89
N THR A 323 -16.61 0.08 -3.91
CA THR A 323 -16.16 -0.71 -5.06
C THR A 323 -16.94 -0.33 -6.33
N PRO A 324 -16.29 0.11 -7.41
CA PRO A 324 -16.96 0.29 -8.70
C PRO A 324 -17.69 -1.00 -9.11
N GLY A 325 -19.01 -0.92 -9.31
CA GLY A 325 -19.86 -2.07 -9.62
C GLY A 325 -20.37 -2.85 -8.40
N GLY A 326 -20.11 -2.39 -7.18
CA GLY A 326 -20.53 -3.03 -5.93
C GLY A 326 -20.86 -2.05 -4.80
N LYS A 327 -21.85 -2.43 -3.98
CA LYS A 327 -22.39 -1.69 -2.83
C LYS A 327 -23.02 -0.32 -3.14
N TYR A 328 -24.34 -0.35 -3.33
CA TYR A 328 -25.24 0.80 -3.18
C TYR A 328 -26.07 0.64 -1.89
N GLU A 329 -26.05 1.63 -1.00
CA GLU A 329 -26.87 1.65 0.21
C GLU A 329 -28.20 2.37 -0.08
N HIS A 330 -29.31 1.68 0.13
CA HIS A 330 -30.62 2.30 0.28
C HIS A 330 -31.27 1.88 1.59
N ASP A 331 -31.60 2.88 2.39
CA ASP A 331 -32.75 2.88 3.29
C ASP A 331 -33.91 3.54 2.53
N VAL A 332 -34.79 2.76 1.90
CA VAL A 332 -36.12 3.29 1.56
C VAL A 332 -37.19 2.21 1.68
N ASN A 333 -38.20 2.55 2.47
CA ASN A 333 -39.24 1.69 2.97
C ASN A 333 -40.42 1.53 1.99
N ASN A 334 -40.19 1.31 0.70
CA ASN A 334 -41.29 0.96 -0.22
C ASN A 334 -40.94 -0.04 -1.33
N THR A 335 -41.94 -0.84 -1.68
CA THR A 335 -41.91 -2.02 -2.55
C THR A 335 -41.98 -1.69 -4.05
N SER A 336 -41.19 -0.72 -4.52
CA SER A 336 -41.00 -0.53 -5.96
C SER A 336 -39.60 -0.01 -6.23
N SER A 337 -38.65 -0.94 -6.39
CA SER A 337 -37.33 -0.63 -6.89
C SER A 337 -36.90 -1.68 -7.92
N ASP A 338 -36.96 -1.25 -9.17
CA ASP A 338 -36.08 -1.68 -10.25
C ASP A 338 -35.30 -0.42 -10.68
N PRO A 339 -33.97 -0.47 -10.96
CA PRO A 339 -33.26 -1.69 -11.33
C PRO A 339 -32.31 -2.33 -10.30
N ALA A 340 -32.54 -3.63 -10.06
CA ALA A 340 -31.67 -4.79 -10.32
C ALA A 340 -30.14 -4.84 -9.98
N TYR A 341 -29.59 -4.22 -8.92
CA TYR A 341 -28.12 -4.30 -8.69
C TYR A 341 -27.61 -4.60 -7.26
N SER A 342 -28.45 -5.15 -6.35
CA SER A 342 -27.95 -5.56 -5.02
C SER A 342 -27.20 -6.89 -5.07
N GLU A 343 -26.07 -7.01 -4.37
CA GLU A 343 -25.36 -8.30 -4.15
C GLU A 343 -26.03 -9.17 -3.07
N TYR A 344 -26.81 -8.56 -2.18
CA TYR A 344 -27.56 -9.24 -1.12
C TYR A 344 -29.04 -9.37 -1.49
N ALA A 345 -29.67 -10.41 -0.96
CA ALA A 345 -31.12 -10.56 -0.98
C ALA A 345 -31.77 -10.09 0.33
N ASP A 346 -32.98 -9.52 0.25
CA ASP A 346 -33.70 -9.03 1.42
C ASP A 346 -34.30 -10.13 2.29
N LYS A 347 -34.65 -11.26 1.67
CA LYS A 347 -35.31 -12.39 2.33
C LYS A 347 -34.69 -13.69 1.86
N VAL A 348 -34.76 -14.68 2.75
CA VAL A 348 -34.37 -16.06 2.42
C VAL A 348 -35.45 -16.65 1.51
N VAL A 349 -35.01 -17.31 0.43
CA VAL A 349 -35.85 -18.01 -0.54
C VAL A 349 -35.35 -19.44 -0.62
N ALA A 350 -36.26 -20.41 -0.61
CA ALA A 350 -35.88 -21.82 -0.75
C ALA A 350 -35.18 -22.08 -2.10
N PRO A 351 -34.19 -22.98 -2.15
CA PRO A 351 -33.54 -23.33 -3.41
C PRO A 351 -34.54 -23.94 -4.40
N PRO A 352 -34.27 -23.88 -5.72
CA PRO A 352 -35.14 -24.46 -6.75
C PRO A 352 -35.45 -25.93 -6.46
N LYS A 353 -36.68 -26.37 -6.74
CA LYS A 353 -37.13 -27.73 -6.46
C LYS A 353 -36.26 -28.74 -7.23
N GLY A 354 -35.57 -29.63 -6.50
CA GLY A 354 -34.64 -30.62 -7.07
C GLY A 354 -33.19 -30.13 -7.24
N ALA A 355 -32.88 -28.92 -6.78
CA ALA A 355 -31.51 -28.39 -6.77
C ALA A 355 -30.59 -29.24 -5.89
N SER A 356 -29.37 -29.49 -6.37
CA SER A 356 -28.31 -30.17 -5.60
C SER A 356 -27.30 -29.12 -5.14
N LEU A 357 -27.41 -28.69 -3.87
CA LEU A 357 -26.54 -27.64 -3.33
C LEU A 357 -25.06 -28.05 -3.39
N ALA A 358 -24.20 -27.08 -3.69
CA ALA A 358 -22.75 -27.22 -3.55
C ALA A 358 -22.36 -27.29 -2.08
N GLU A 359 -21.27 -27.99 -1.77
CA GLU A 359 -20.83 -28.23 -0.39
C GLU A 359 -20.65 -26.91 0.37
N LYS A 360 -21.13 -26.86 1.62
CA LYS A 360 -21.05 -25.70 2.54
C LYS A 360 -21.75 -24.41 2.07
N THR A 361 -22.52 -24.45 0.99
CA THR A 361 -23.33 -23.31 0.55
C THR A 361 -24.33 -22.89 1.62
N THR A 362 -24.43 -21.59 1.89
CA THR A 362 -25.37 -21.06 2.89
C THR A 362 -26.83 -21.21 2.44
N GLU A 363 -27.69 -21.64 3.36
CA GLU A 363 -29.14 -21.70 3.13
C GLU A 363 -29.83 -20.35 3.36
N LYS A 364 -29.14 -19.39 3.98
CA LYS A 364 -29.64 -18.02 4.19
C LYS A 364 -29.52 -17.19 2.91
N CYS A 365 -29.97 -17.74 1.79
CA CYS A 365 -29.84 -17.17 0.46
C CYS A 365 -31.20 -16.75 -0.10
N GLY A 366 -31.26 -15.67 -0.87
CA GLY A 366 -32.47 -15.26 -1.58
C GLY A 366 -32.39 -15.39 -3.10
N ARG A 367 -31.21 -15.66 -3.67
CA ARG A 367 -31.04 -15.92 -5.11
C ARG A 367 -30.05 -17.06 -5.33
N TRP A 368 -30.45 -18.00 -6.17
CA TRP A 368 -29.74 -19.26 -6.41
C TRP A 368 -29.35 -19.37 -7.88
N TYR A 369 -28.18 -19.97 -8.14
CA TYR A 369 -27.73 -20.27 -9.49
C TYR A 369 -27.23 -21.70 -9.59
N THR A 370 -27.60 -22.41 -10.65
CA THR A 370 -27.09 -23.76 -10.92
C THR A 370 -26.11 -23.69 -12.06
N VAL A 371 -24.85 -24.01 -11.76
CA VAL A 371 -23.73 -23.92 -12.69
C VAL A 371 -23.97 -24.86 -13.88
N GLN A 372 -23.75 -24.36 -15.09
CA GLN A 372 -23.78 -25.08 -16.34
C GLN A 372 -22.36 -25.49 -16.78
N GLU A 373 -22.28 -26.43 -17.71
CA GLU A 373 -21.00 -26.81 -18.31
C GLU A 373 -20.42 -25.63 -19.13
N GLY A 374 -19.18 -25.25 -18.84
CA GLY A 374 -18.50 -24.14 -19.50
C GLY A 374 -18.65 -22.78 -18.82
N ASP A 375 -19.37 -22.69 -17.70
CA ASP A 375 -19.46 -21.45 -16.92
C ASP A 375 -18.10 -20.97 -16.43
N ASN A 376 -17.92 -19.65 -16.46
CA ASN A 376 -16.77 -18.96 -15.91
C ASN A 376 -17.21 -18.17 -14.68
N CYS A 377 -16.45 -18.29 -13.58
CA CYS A 377 -16.73 -17.56 -12.35
C CYS A 377 -16.90 -16.06 -12.59
N ALA A 378 -16.05 -15.41 -13.40
CA ALA A 378 -16.19 -13.98 -13.69
C ALA A 378 -17.56 -13.65 -14.32
N VAL A 379 -18.05 -14.50 -15.22
CA VAL A 379 -19.34 -14.32 -15.90
C VAL A 379 -20.50 -14.53 -14.92
N VAL A 380 -20.45 -15.60 -14.13
CA VAL A 380 -21.48 -15.91 -13.12
C VAL A 380 -21.59 -14.80 -12.07
N LEU A 381 -20.45 -14.31 -11.57
CA LEU A 381 -20.40 -13.24 -10.57
C LEU A 381 -20.96 -11.92 -11.11
N VAL A 382 -20.59 -11.56 -12.34
CA VAL A 382 -21.08 -10.34 -13.01
C VAL A 382 -22.58 -10.46 -13.30
N GLN A 383 -23.02 -11.59 -13.86
CA GLN A 383 -24.43 -11.83 -14.20
C GLN A 383 -25.35 -11.78 -12.99
N HIS A 384 -24.86 -12.23 -11.83
CA HIS A 384 -25.64 -12.23 -10.60
C HIS A 384 -25.33 -11.07 -9.66
N HIS A 385 -24.50 -10.14 -10.11
CA HIS A 385 -24.12 -8.94 -9.35
C HIS A 385 -23.65 -9.31 -7.94
N ILE A 386 -22.68 -10.21 -7.82
CA ILE A 386 -22.11 -10.64 -6.54
C ILE A 386 -20.58 -10.67 -6.63
N SER A 387 -19.92 -10.03 -5.67
CA SER A 387 -18.45 -9.95 -5.61
C SER A 387 -17.82 -11.27 -5.20
N VAL A 388 -16.57 -11.50 -5.63
CA VAL A 388 -15.80 -12.70 -5.27
C VAL A 388 -15.77 -12.92 -3.75
N PRO A 389 -15.46 -11.93 -2.89
CA PRO A 389 -15.42 -12.14 -1.44
C PRO A 389 -16.77 -12.55 -0.85
N LEU A 390 -17.87 -11.99 -1.36
CA LEU A 390 -19.21 -12.30 -0.88
C LEU A 390 -19.68 -13.68 -1.36
N PHE A 391 -19.36 -14.02 -2.62
CA PHE A 391 -19.69 -15.31 -3.19
C PHE A 391 -18.95 -16.46 -2.50
N ILE A 392 -17.64 -16.34 -2.24
CA ILE A 392 -16.90 -17.38 -1.52
C ILE A 392 -17.34 -17.48 -0.04
N ALA A 393 -17.74 -16.37 0.58
CA ALA A 393 -18.27 -16.40 1.93
C ALA A 393 -19.63 -17.11 2.02
N ALA A 394 -20.49 -16.91 1.00
CA ALA A 394 -21.75 -17.62 0.87
C ALA A 394 -21.58 -19.08 0.38
N ASN A 395 -20.47 -19.39 -0.29
CA ASN A 395 -20.17 -20.70 -0.89
C ASN A 395 -18.73 -21.15 -0.61
N PRO A 396 -18.41 -21.61 0.61
CA PRO A 396 -17.04 -21.92 1.03
C PRO A 396 -16.36 -23.11 0.32
N SER A 397 -17.08 -23.84 -0.54
CA SER A 397 -16.47 -24.82 -1.46
C SER A 397 -15.74 -24.17 -2.63
N VAL A 398 -15.91 -22.86 -2.84
CA VAL A 398 -15.25 -22.09 -3.89
C VAL A 398 -14.12 -21.26 -3.29
N SER A 399 -12.92 -21.40 -3.83
CA SER A 399 -11.75 -20.62 -3.42
C SER A 399 -11.60 -19.34 -4.24
N ARG A 400 -10.96 -18.32 -3.66
CA ARG A 400 -10.69 -17.05 -4.35
C ARG A 400 -9.82 -17.25 -5.60
N ASP A 401 -8.80 -18.09 -5.50
CA ASP A 401 -7.77 -18.23 -6.54
C ASP A 401 -8.17 -19.23 -7.65
N ASN A 402 -9.07 -20.17 -7.36
CA ASN A 402 -9.50 -21.21 -8.31
C ASN A 402 -11.01 -21.17 -8.58
N CYS A 403 -11.65 -20.00 -8.43
CA CYS A 403 -13.10 -19.87 -8.45
C CYS A 403 -13.76 -20.57 -9.66
N THR A 404 -13.25 -20.36 -10.88
CA THR A 404 -13.82 -20.98 -12.10
C THR A 404 -13.74 -22.50 -12.08
N THR A 405 -12.64 -23.09 -11.61
CA THR A 405 -12.48 -24.55 -11.57
C THR A 405 -13.22 -25.20 -10.40
N ASP A 406 -13.53 -24.43 -9.35
CA ASP A 406 -14.27 -24.89 -8.18
C ASP A 406 -15.80 -24.88 -8.40
N LEU A 407 -16.28 -24.24 -9.48
CA LEU A 407 -17.67 -24.32 -9.92
C LEU A 407 -17.94 -25.68 -10.57
N ILE A 408 -18.75 -26.51 -9.91
CA ILE A 408 -19.10 -27.85 -10.38
C ILE A 408 -20.39 -27.79 -11.18
N PRO A 409 -20.39 -28.14 -12.48
CA PRO A 409 -21.60 -28.20 -13.29
C PRO A 409 -22.70 -29.07 -12.65
N GLY A 410 -23.93 -28.58 -12.66
CA GLY A 410 -25.09 -29.21 -12.02
C GLY A 410 -25.23 -28.97 -10.52
N ARG A 411 -24.27 -28.28 -9.86
CA ARG A 411 -24.41 -27.85 -8.47
C ARG A 411 -25.01 -26.45 -8.37
N THR A 412 -25.80 -26.24 -7.32
CA THR A 412 -26.46 -24.96 -7.05
C THR A 412 -25.73 -24.19 -5.95
N TYR A 413 -25.40 -22.94 -6.25
CA TYR A 413 -24.68 -22.00 -5.39
C TYR A 413 -25.57 -20.81 -5.03
N CYS A 414 -25.29 -20.20 -3.88
CA CYS A 414 -25.91 -18.97 -3.46
C CYS A 414 -25.26 -17.77 -4.16
N VAL A 415 -26.02 -17.06 -5.00
CA VAL A 415 -25.55 -15.86 -5.74
C VAL A 415 -26.20 -14.57 -5.23
N GLY A 416 -26.99 -14.66 -4.16
CA GLY A 416 -27.56 -13.51 -3.46
C GLY A 416 -27.82 -13.86 -2.01
N PRO A 417 -26.78 -13.92 -1.16
CA PRO A 417 -26.93 -14.20 0.26
C PRO A 417 -27.73 -13.08 0.94
N THR A 418 -28.45 -13.40 2.01
CA THR A 418 -28.99 -12.36 2.89
C THR A 418 -27.86 -11.76 3.75
N LYS A 419 -28.03 -10.55 4.29
CA LYS A 419 -27.03 -9.94 5.19
C LYS A 419 -26.67 -10.86 6.37
N LYS A 420 -27.67 -11.58 6.91
CA LYS A 420 -27.51 -12.58 7.99
C LYS A 420 -26.70 -13.83 7.61
N ALA A 421 -26.41 -14.02 6.33
CA ALA A 421 -25.60 -15.14 5.84
C ALA A 421 -24.10 -14.83 5.89
N VAL A 422 -23.75 -13.54 5.91
CA VAL A 422 -22.37 -13.05 5.75
C VAL A 422 -22.02 -11.98 6.79
N GLU A 423 -22.88 -11.76 7.79
CA GLU A 423 -22.51 -11.08 9.02
C GLU A 423 -21.23 -11.74 9.53
N PRO A 424 -20.09 -11.02 9.48
CA PRO A 424 -18.88 -11.54 10.04
C PRO A 424 -19.16 -11.74 11.52
N GLN A 425 -18.99 -12.96 12.01
CA GLN A 425 -18.40 -13.07 13.33
C GLN A 425 -16.94 -12.62 13.13
N THR A 426 -16.72 -11.30 13.05
CA THR A 426 -15.41 -10.79 13.43
C THR A 426 -15.27 -11.20 14.88
N GLU A 427 -14.57 -12.30 15.12
CA GLU A 427 -13.93 -12.51 16.40
C GLU A 427 -13.01 -11.32 16.55
N ILE A 428 -13.53 -10.25 17.17
CA ILE A 428 -12.70 -9.20 17.71
C ILE A 428 -11.70 -9.96 18.58
N PRO A 429 -10.38 -9.84 18.32
CA PRO A 429 -9.40 -10.52 19.13
C PRO A 429 -9.72 -10.25 20.59
N PRO A 430 -9.63 -11.26 21.47
CA PRO A 430 -9.83 -11.02 22.89
C PRO A 430 -8.97 -9.84 23.35
N HIS A 431 -9.52 -9.04 24.24
CA HIS A 431 -8.76 -8.01 24.94
C HIS A 431 -8.62 -8.42 26.40
N TRP A 432 -7.51 -8.02 27.00
CA TRP A 432 -7.21 -8.28 28.40
C TRP A 432 -7.11 -6.97 29.15
N ARG A 433 -7.84 -6.88 30.26
CA ARG A 433 -7.81 -5.72 31.16
C ARG A 433 -6.57 -5.83 32.05
N PHE A 434 -5.72 -4.81 32.04
CA PHE A 434 -4.51 -4.72 32.88
C PHE A 434 -4.67 -3.76 34.07
N GLY A 435 -5.78 -3.03 34.11
CA GLY A 435 -6.23 -2.28 35.27
C GLY A 435 -6.12 -0.76 35.11
N CYS A 436 -6.38 -0.07 36.21
CA CYS A 436 -6.39 1.38 36.26
C CYS A 436 -5.00 1.98 36.53
N TYR A 437 -4.59 2.97 35.73
CA TYR A 437 -3.31 3.66 35.84
C TYR A 437 -3.49 5.17 35.96
N ALA A 438 -2.64 5.84 36.74
CA ALA A 438 -2.66 7.30 36.83
C ALA A 438 -2.25 7.94 35.49
N ARG A 439 -2.99 8.95 34.99
CA ARG A 439 -2.58 9.67 33.77
C ARG A 439 -1.25 10.40 33.95
N GLU A 440 -1.07 11.02 35.12
CA GLU A 440 0.15 11.75 35.51
C GLU A 440 0.53 11.38 36.94
N ALA A 441 1.58 10.57 37.11
CA ALA A 441 2.18 10.32 38.41
C ALA A 441 3.14 11.46 38.77
N ASP A 442 2.76 12.30 39.74
CA ASP A 442 3.57 13.33 40.40
C ASP A 442 4.43 14.23 39.47
N THR A 443 3.81 15.34 39.04
CA THR A 443 4.41 16.63 38.64
C THR A 443 5.35 16.74 37.43
N THR A 444 5.56 15.71 36.59
CA THR A 444 6.25 15.91 35.29
C THR A 444 5.71 15.06 34.14
N ASN A 445 4.44 15.21 33.74
CA ASN A 445 3.93 14.78 32.42
C ASN A 445 4.40 13.38 31.95
N ARG A 446 4.39 12.40 32.86
CA ARG A 446 4.80 11.01 32.59
C ARG A 446 3.57 10.22 32.18
N ALA A 447 3.36 10.12 30.88
CA ALA A 447 2.13 9.54 30.35
C ALA A 447 2.27 8.04 30.07
N VAL A 448 1.22 7.30 30.48
CA VAL A 448 1.12 5.83 30.48
C VAL A 448 1.07 5.26 29.06
N LEU A 449 0.35 5.95 28.17
CA LEU A 449 0.18 5.67 26.74
C LEU A 449 0.21 7.01 25.99
N THR A 450 1.04 7.15 24.96
CA THR A 450 1.27 8.48 24.32
C THR A 450 1.51 8.47 22.82
N LEU A 451 1.65 7.30 22.18
CA LEU A 451 1.99 7.29 20.74
C LEU A 451 0.89 7.86 19.87
N ASP A 452 -0.37 7.62 20.24
CA ASP A 452 -1.51 8.14 19.52
C ASP A 452 -2.67 8.38 20.50
N GLU A 453 -3.33 9.53 20.39
CA GLU A 453 -4.41 9.95 21.29
C GLU A 453 -5.56 10.53 20.48
N VAL A 454 -6.74 9.96 20.67
CA VAL A 454 -7.99 10.43 20.05
C VAL A 454 -8.95 10.83 21.15
N PHE A 455 -9.31 12.11 21.15
CA PHE A 455 -10.27 12.68 22.08
C PHE A 455 -11.69 12.70 21.47
N HIS A 456 -12.69 12.59 22.34
CA HIS A 456 -14.10 12.88 22.03
C HIS A 456 -14.70 12.04 20.89
N VAL A 457 -14.48 10.72 20.92
CA VAL A 457 -15.17 9.81 19.98
C VAL A 457 -16.57 9.48 20.53
N GLU A 458 -17.59 9.72 19.72
CA GLU A 458 -18.98 9.34 20.01
C GLU A 458 -19.51 8.43 18.89
N PRO A 459 -19.79 7.13 19.15
CA PRO A 459 -19.72 6.40 20.42
C PRO A 459 -18.34 5.75 20.71
N MET A 460 -17.77 5.99 21.90
CA MET A 460 -16.61 5.28 22.44
C MET A 460 -17.00 3.97 23.13
N SER A 461 -16.20 2.92 22.93
CA SER A 461 -16.27 1.66 23.66
C SER A 461 -14.90 0.99 23.68
N ILE A 462 -14.70 -0.01 24.56
CA ILE A 462 -13.47 -0.83 24.60
C ILE A 462 -13.14 -1.37 23.20
N ILE A 463 -14.14 -1.91 22.50
CA ILE A 463 -13.98 -2.50 21.16
C ILE A 463 -13.61 -1.44 20.11
N ALA A 464 -14.19 -0.24 20.22
CA ALA A 464 -13.88 0.85 19.30
C ALA A 464 -12.42 1.29 19.46
N CYS A 465 -11.95 1.50 20.70
CA CYS A 465 -10.57 1.87 20.97
C CYS A 465 -9.59 0.75 20.57
N GLN A 466 -9.91 -0.52 20.90
CA GLN A 466 -9.13 -1.68 20.48
C GLN A 466 -8.95 -1.73 18.96
N SER A 467 -10.06 -1.57 18.22
CA SER A 467 -10.07 -1.64 16.76
C SER A 467 -9.23 -0.51 16.15
N TYR A 468 -9.32 0.69 16.73
CA TYR A 468 -8.52 1.83 16.32
C TYR A 468 -7.03 1.60 16.56
N CYS A 469 -6.62 1.20 17.77
CA CYS A 469 -5.20 0.99 18.07
C CYS A 469 -4.60 -0.15 17.24
N LEU A 470 -5.35 -1.25 17.02
CA LEU A 470 -4.93 -2.32 16.12
C LEU A 470 -4.75 -1.83 14.67
N SER A 471 -5.56 -0.87 14.21
CA SER A 471 -5.40 -0.26 12.88
C SER A 471 -4.08 0.52 12.74
N GLN A 472 -3.54 1.03 13.85
CA GLN A 472 -2.23 1.68 13.93
C GLN A 472 -1.09 0.69 14.25
N SER A 473 -1.38 -0.61 14.31
CA SER A 473 -0.42 -1.65 14.75
C SER A 473 0.09 -1.43 16.19
N LEU A 474 -0.77 -0.86 17.05
CA LEU A 474 -0.52 -0.61 18.47
C LEU A 474 -1.36 -1.59 19.29
N TYR A 475 -0.70 -2.37 20.15
CA TYR A 475 -1.29 -3.51 20.84
C TYR A 475 -1.65 -3.22 22.30
N ALA A 476 -1.18 -2.09 22.85
CA ALA A 476 -1.60 -1.55 24.13
C ALA A 476 -2.55 -0.38 23.87
N PHE A 477 -3.65 -0.32 24.61
CA PHE A 477 -4.62 0.76 24.47
C PHE A 477 -5.25 1.09 25.81
N GLY A 478 -5.78 2.30 25.94
CA GLY A 478 -6.37 2.77 27.17
C GLY A 478 -7.53 3.70 26.90
N LEU A 479 -8.47 3.71 27.83
CA LEU A 479 -9.65 4.56 27.75
C LEU A 479 -9.65 5.54 28.91
N GLN A 480 -10.10 6.77 28.64
CA GLN A 480 -10.17 7.84 29.62
C GLN A 480 -11.42 8.70 29.40
N ASN A 481 -11.91 9.31 30.48
CA ASN A 481 -12.98 10.31 30.46
C ASN A 481 -14.30 9.84 29.85
N GLY A 482 -14.47 8.54 29.60
CA GLY A 482 -15.63 7.99 28.92
C GLY A 482 -15.62 8.10 27.39
N ASP A 483 -14.74 8.91 26.81
CA ASP A 483 -14.79 9.31 25.39
C ASP A 483 -13.43 9.36 24.68
N SER A 484 -12.33 9.13 25.41
CA SER A 484 -10.97 9.29 24.91
C SER A 484 -10.29 7.92 24.80
N CYS A 485 -9.53 7.73 23.71
CA CYS A 485 -8.77 6.52 23.43
C CYS A 485 -7.29 6.87 23.27
N LEU A 486 -6.44 6.13 23.96
CA LEU A 486 -4.99 6.24 23.89
C LEU A 486 -4.41 4.93 23.38
N CYS A 487 -3.46 5.00 22.45
CA CYS A 487 -2.80 3.84 21.88
C CYS A 487 -1.29 3.91 22.11
N ASP A 488 -0.69 2.75 22.36
CA ASP A 488 0.77 2.62 22.39
C ASP A 488 1.19 1.19 22.00
N SER A 489 2.48 1.02 21.73
CA SER A 489 3.08 -0.28 21.47
C SER A 489 3.34 -1.07 22.76
N ARG A 490 3.40 -0.37 23.90
CA ARG A 490 3.77 -0.87 25.21
C ARG A 490 3.32 0.09 26.32
N LEU A 491 3.23 -0.41 27.54
CA LEU A 491 3.10 0.41 28.75
C LEU A 491 4.42 1.15 29.00
N ARG A 492 4.37 2.49 29.14
CA ARG A 492 5.57 3.32 29.32
C ARG A 492 6.23 3.13 30.68
N MET A 493 7.53 3.45 30.75
CA MET A 493 8.22 3.50 32.05
C MET A 493 7.52 4.47 33.01
N ASP A 494 7.70 4.23 34.31
CA ASP A 494 7.08 4.99 35.40
C ASP A 494 5.56 4.86 35.54
N SER A 495 4.88 4.15 34.63
CA SER A 495 3.43 3.88 34.75
C SER A 495 3.07 3.39 36.16
N GLU A 496 2.10 4.06 36.79
CA GLU A 496 1.67 3.79 38.15
C GLU A 496 0.27 3.19 38.14
N ARG A 497 0.15 1.97 38.66
CA ARG A 497 -1.14 1.31 38.83
C ARG A 497 -1.80 1.85 40.10
N ILE A 498 -2.98 2.44 39.94
CA ILE A 498 -3.78 2.99 41.03
C ILE A 498 -4.94 2.05 41.38
N ASP A 499 -5.75 2.42 42.36
CA ASP A 499 -6.95 1.67 42.72
C ASP A 499 -7.96 1.72 41.58
N ASP A 500 -8.57 0.56 41.26
CA ASP A 500 -9.53 0.42 40.16
C ASP A 500 -10.76 1.34 40.31
N SER A 501 -11.07 1.78 41.54
CA SER A 501 -12.14 2.76 41.83
C SER A 501 -11.91 4.14 41.21
N ASN A 502 -10.68 4.46 40.77
CA ASN A 502 -10.39 5.69 40.05
C ASN A 502 -10.81 5.61 38.57
N CYS A 503 -10.97 4.40 38.01
CA CYS A 503 -11.49 4.17 36.67
C CYS A 503 -12.99 3.93 36.71
N ASN A 504 -13.73 4.95 37.12
CA ASN A 504 -15.16 4.90 37.43
C ASN A 504 -16.08 5.58 36.41
N MET A 505 -15.55 6.00 35.26
CA MET A 505 -16.34 6.62 34.19
C MET A 505 -16.79 5.56 33.19
N HIS A 506 -18.05 5.62 32.80
CA HIS A 506 -18.61 4.74 31.77
C HIS A 506 -18.32 5.25 30.37
N CYS A 507 -18.23 4.34 29.41
CA CYS A 507 -18.10 4.72 28.02
C CYS A 507 -19.38 5.41 27.52
N ASN A 508 -19.26 6.52 26.78
CA ASN A 508 -20.41 7.23 26.21
C ASN A 508 -21.18 6.38 25.18
N GLY A 509 -20.49 5.45 24.51
CA GLY A 509 -21.04 4.53 23.52
C GLY A 509 -21.47 3.17 24.08
N ASN A 510 -21.10 2.85 25.31
CA ASN A 510 -21.49 1.62 25.98
C ASN A 510 -21.42 1.77 27.51
N THR A 511 -22.57 1.94 28.14
CA THR A 511 -22.67 2.20 29.58
C THR A 511 -22.39 0.99 30.47
N THR A 512 -22.22 -0.22 29.92
CA THR A 512 -21.87 -1.39 30.74
C THR A 512 -20.38 -1.51 31.05
N ASN A 513 -19.53 -0.84 30.27
CA ASN A 513 -18.08 -0.90 30.42
C ASN A 513 -17.52 0.39 31.02
N VAL A 514 -16.42 0.27 31.76
CA VAL A 514 -15.64 1.40 32.25
C VAL A 514 -14.65 1.87 31.18
N CYS A 515 -14.55 3.18 31.02
CA CYS A 515 -13.70 3.90 30.07
C CYS A 515 -12.80 4.88 30.83
N GLY A 516 -12.07 4.36 31.81
CA GLY A 516 -11.14 5.13 32.65
C GLY A 516 -11.82 6.03 33.66
N GLY A 517 -11.17 7.13 33.99
CA GLY A 517 -11.63 8.16 34.91
C GLY A 517 -11.04 9.52 34.57
N LYS A 518 -11.27 10.52 35.43
CA LYS A 518 -10.84 11.90 35.18
C LYS A 518 -9.33 12.01 34.96
N ASP A 519 -8.57 11.45 35.90
CA ASP A 519 -7.11 11.48 35.94
C ASP A 519 -6.53 10.05 35.89
N ALA A 520 -7.30 9.14 35.29
CA ALA A 520 -7.04 7.71 35.32
C ALA A 520 -7.35 7.06 33.95
N ILE A 521 -6.43 6.23 33.48
CA ILE A 521 -6.56 5.49 32.23
C ILE A 521 -6.82 4.03 32.57
N GLU A 522 -7.91 3.48 32.06
CA GLU A 522 -8.15 2.04 32.11
C GLU A 522 -7.38 1.39 30.95
N VAL A 523 -6.36 0.58 31.26
CA VAL A 523 -5.44 0.02 30.27
C VAL A 523 -5.81 -1.41 29.92
N PHE A 524 -5.79 -1.68 28.61
CA PHE A 524 -6.05 -2.96 27.99
C PHE A 524 -4.91 -3.33 27.02
N GLY A 525 -4.86 -4.59 26.65
CA GLY A 525 -4.02 -5.05 25.54
C GLY A 525 -4.70 -6.11 24.71
N CYS A 526 -4.19 -6.28 23.49
CA CYS A 526 -4.66 -7.27 22.52
C CYS A 526 -3.93 -8.62 22.63
N GLU A 527 -3.10 -8.78 23.65
CA GLU A 527 -2.38 -10.01 24.00
C GLU A 527 -2.53 -10.23 25.52
N GLU A 528 -2.43 -11.47 25.99
CA GLU A 528 -2.47 -11.81 27.44
C GLU A 528 -1.36 -11.15 28.25
N LEU A 529 -0.25 -10.80 27.59
CA LEU A 529 0.92 -10.17 28.18
C LEU A 529 1.03 -8.74 27.67
N LEU A 530 0.90 -7.76 28.58
CA LEU A 530 1.15 -6.38 28.26
C LEU A 530 2.66 -6.15 28.12
N ARG A 531 3.11 -5.67 26.96
CA ARG A 531 4.51 -5.26 26.77
C ARG A 531 4.78 -4.04 27.62
N VAL A 532 5.89 -4.02 28.34
CA VAL A 532 6.28 -2.93 29.22
C VAL A 532 7.63 -2.39 28.79
N GLU A 533 7.76 -1.08 28.72
CA GLU A 533 9.02 -0.40 28.50
C GLU A 533 9.96 -0.57 29.71
N HIS A 534 11.21 -0.92 29.46
CA HIS A 534 12.19 -1.25 30.50
C HIS A 534 13.61 -0.90 30.07
N ALA A 535 14.50 -0.77 31.05
CA ALA A 535 15.93 -0.56 30.85
C ALA A 535 16.77 -1.59 31.60
N SER A 536 17.85 -2.08 31.00
CA SER A 536 18.83 -2.95 31.66
C SER A 536 19.73 -2.11 32.58
N LEU A 537 19.84 -2.53 33.84
CA LEU A 537 20.80 -1.99 34.82
C LEU A 537 22.14 -2.74 34.76
N GLY A 538 22.17 -3.87 34.07
CA GLY A 538 23.36 -4.66 33.74
C GLY A 538 23.39 -6.04 34.39
N CYS A 539 24.54 -6.70 34.27
CA CYS A 539 24.78 -8.05 34.75
C CYS A 539 25.32 -8.05 36.18
N PHE A 540 24.81 -8.92 37.04
CA PHE A 540 25.18 -9.02 38.45
C PHE A 540 25.52 -10.46 38.83
N ILE A 541 26.40 -10.60 39.82
CA ILE A 541 26.72 -11.90 40.42
C ILE A 541 25.52 -12.35 41.26
N LYS A 542 25.00 -13.56 40.99
CA LYS A 542 23.93 -14.21 41.75
C LYS A 542 24.51 -15.48 42.37
N ASP A 543 24.72 -15.46 43.68
CA ASP A 543 25.17 -16.61 44.46
C ASP A 543 23.96 -17.46 44.89
N GLU A 544 24.15 -18.75 45.15
CA GLU A 544 23.08 -19.68 45.58
C GLU A 544 22.39 -19.22 46.88
N ASN A 545 23.07 -18.40 47.68
CA ASN A 545 22.58 -17.86 48.95
C ASN A 545 22.20 -16.37 48.92
N MET A 546 22.40 -15.67 47.80
CA MET A 546 22.18 -14.22 47.70
C MET A 546 21.52 -13.83 46.39
N GLU A 547 20.24 -13.45 46.48
CA GLU A 547 19.51 -12.84 45.38
C GLU A 547 20.02 -11.41 45.10
N VAL A 548 19.84 -10.95 43.87
CA VAL A 548 20.28 -9.62 43.44
C VAL A 548 19.22 -8.55 43.73
N ILE A 549 17.95 -8.95 43.73
CA ILE A 549 16.79 -8.09 43.96
C ILE A 549 15.86 -8.73 44.99
N SER A 550 15.19 -7.90 45.80
CA SER A 550 14.31 -8.32 46.89
C SER A 550 13.10 -7.39 47.05
N GLY A 551 12.26 -7.61 48.06
CA GLY A 551 11.17 -6.69 48.41
C GLY A 551 9.77 -7.11 47.94
N ILE A 552 9.60 -8.34 47.46
CA ILE A 552 8.28 -8.95 47.23
C ILE A 552 8.00 -9.98 48.33
N THR A 553 6.91 -9.77 49.08
CA THR A 553 6.45 -10.70 50.12
C THR A 553 5.83 -11.95 49.49
N GLY A 554 6.27 -13.14 49.91
CA GLY A 554 5.75 -14.43 49.40
C GLY A 554 6.57 -15.08 48.27
N GLY A 555 7.68 -14.47 47.85
CA GLY A 555 8.60 -15.00 46.85
C GLY A 555 8.40 -14.38 45.46
N GLY A 556 9.45 -13.74 44.94
CA GLY A 556 9.43 -13.08 43.63
C GLY A 556 9.89 -13.95 42.45
N ASN A 557 10.22 -15.22 42.68
CA ASN A 557 10.79 -16.11 41.67
C ASN A 557 9.69 -16.83 40.86
N VAL A 558 9.70 -16.63 39.56
CA VAL A 558 8.80 -17.22 38.56
C VAL A 558 9.65 -18.00 37.55
N SER A 559 9.49 -19.32 37.53
CA SER A 559 10.15 -20.19 36.53
C SER A 559 9.15 -20.58 35.45
N SER A 560 9.57 -20.50 34.18
CA SER A 560 8.77 -20.91 33.02
C SER A 560 9.62 -21.67 32.02
N LYS A 561 9.01 -22.64 31.33
CA LYS A 561 9.64 -23.33 30.18
C LYS A 561 9.83 -22.38 28.99
N GLU A 562 9.00 -21.35 28.90
CA GLU A 562 9.07 -20.29 27.90
C GLU A 562 9.22 -18.95 28.65
N MET A 563 10.46 -18.53 28.87
CA MET A 563 10.81 -17.25 29.47
C MET A 563 11.59 -16.40 28.46
N TRP A 564 11.36 -15.10 28.50
CA TRP A 564 12.08 -14.07 27.75
C TRP A 564 11.86 -12.71 28.44
N VAL A 565 12.57 -11.67 27.99
CA VAL A 565 12.65 -10.38 28.69
C VAL A 565 11.28 -9.74 28.90
N GLU A 566 10.51 -9.58 27.84
CA GLU A 566 9.22 -8.91 27.87
C GLU A 566 8.18 -9.67 28.72
N ARG A 567 8.26 -11.01 28.78
CA ARG A 567 7.38 -11.80 29.66
C ARG A 567 7.66 -11.52 31.13
N CYS A 568 8.93 -11.50 31.51
CA CYS A 568 9.33 -11.21 32.88
C CYS A 568 8.97 -9.76 33.26
N ALA A 569 9.21 -8.81 32.36
CA ALA A 569 8.82 -7.41 32.55
C ALA A 569 7.30 -7.26 32.79
N SER A 570 6.48 -7.96 31.99
CA SER A 570 5.02 -7.94 32.11
C SER A 570 4.56 -8.50 33.46
N ILE A 571 5.02 -9.70 33.83
CA ILE A 571 4.64 -10.36 35.09
C ILE A 571 5.06 -9.49 36.29
N CYS A 572 6.31 -9.04 36.32
CA CYS A 572 6.82 -8.30 37.46
C CYS A 572 6.15 -6.94 37.61
N THR A 573 5.94 -6.21 36.50
CA THR A 573 5.37 -4.86 36.58
C THR A 573 3.86 -4.88 36.77
N VAL A 574 3.14 -5.71 36.00
CA VAL A 574 1.68 -5.67 35.93
C VAL A 574 1.03 -6.56 36.99
N THR A 575 1.57 -7.77 37.20
CA THR A 575 1.00 -8.73 38.17
C THR A 575 1.57 -8.53 39.56
N MET A 576 2.91 -8.46 39.70
CA MET A 576 3.58 -8.38 41.00
C MET A 576 3.79 -6.93 41.50
N LYS A 577 3.52 -5.92 40.67
CA LYS A 577 3.69 -4.49 40.98
C LYS A 577 5.11 -4.16 41.45
N ALA A 578 6.10 -4.77 40.82
CA ALA A 578 7.51 -4.67 41.15
C ALA A 578 8.23 -3.63 40.27
N ASP A 579 9.13 -2.86 40.86
CA ASP A 579 9.96 -1.85 40.17
C ASP A 579 11.14 -2.45 39.38
N PHE A 580 11.57 -3.65 39.77
CA PHE A 580 12.70 -4.37 39.21
C PHE A 580 12.30 -5.78 38.80
N PHE A 581 13.00 -6.27 37.78
CA PHE A 581 12.99 -7.69 37.45
C PHE A 581 14.39 -8.15 37.06
N SER A 582 14.67 -9.44 37.20
CA SER A 582 15.92 -10.01 36.73
C SER A 582 15.71 -11.37 36.09
N LEU A 583 16.61 -11.72 35.17
CA LEU A 583 16.61 -12.99 34.47
C LEU A 583 17.89 -13.74 34.77
N SER A 584 17.76 -15.01 35.14
CA SER A 584 18.88 -15.91 35.39
C SER A 584 18.62 -17.31 34.81
N GLU A 585 19.72 -18.00 34.48
CA GLU A 585 19.71 -19.40 34.04
C GLU A 585 18.74 -19.70 32.87
N GLY A 586 18.45 -18.73 32.01
CA GLY A 586 17.61 -18.89 30.82
C GLY A 586 16.10 -19.05 31.08
N SER A 587 15.68 -19.34 32.32
CA SER A 587 14.28 -19.65 32.65
C SER A 587 13.73 -19.01 33.93
N ILE A 588 14.59 -18.41 34.76
CA ILE A 588 14.20 -17.86 36.05
C ILE A 588 14.00 -16.35 35.91
N CYS A 589 12.77 -15.91 36.13
CA CYS A 589 12.41 -14.51 36.30
C CYS A 589 12.26 -14.21 37.79
N THR A 590 12.89 -13.16 38.28
CA THR A 590 12.75 -12.70 39.67
C THR A 590 12.18 -11.29 39.66
N CYS A 591 11.18 -11.01 40.49
CA CYS A 591 10.59 -9.69 40.68
C CYS A 591 11.04 -9.09 42.02
N GLY A 592 11.31 -7.79 42.06
CA GLY A 592 11.77 -7.10 43.26
C GLY A 592 11.41 -5.61 43.27
N ASN A 593 11.34 -5.04 44.47
CA ASN A 593 11.16 -3.60 44.67
C ASN A 593 12.47 -2.89 45.05
N GLU A 594 13.50 -3.65 45.40
CA GLU A 594 14.76 -3.11 45.88
C GLU A 594 15.93 -3.96 45.39
N MET A 595 17.07 -3.31 45.14
CA MET A 595 18.35 -3.97 44.93
C MET A 595 18.91 -4.43 46.28
N VAL A 596 19.41 -5.66 46.37
CA VAL A 596 20.01 -6.18 47.61
C VAL A 596 21.32 -5.45 47.92
N THR A 597 21.51 -5.05 49.18
CA THR A 597 22.76 -4.43 49.64
C THR A 597 23.95 -5.36 49.40
N GLY A 598 24.95 -4.88 48.64
CA GLY A 598 26.13 -5.67 48.27
C GLY A 598 26.03 -6.38 46.92
N ALA A 599 24.92 -6.21 46.17
CA ALA A 599 24.80 -6.69 44.80
C ALA A 599 25.97 -6.20 43.94
N THR A 600 26.78 -7.14 43.45
CA THR A 600 28.02 -6.83 42.73
C THR A 600 27.80 -6.91 41.22
N LYS A 601 27.93 -5.78 40.55
CA LYS A 601 27.85 -5.69 39.08
C LYS A 601 29.08 -6.31 38.44
N THR A 602 28.89 -7.04 37.35
CA THR A 602 29.95 -7.68 36.56
C THR A 602 29.82 -7.33 35.06
N SER A 603 30.71 -7.90 34.24
CA SER A 603 30.69 -7.73 32.78
C SER A 603 29.40 -8.26 32.16
N MET A 604 28.82 -7.49 31.23
CA MET A 604 27.68 -7.95 30.42
C MET A 604 27.98 -9.22 29.63
N ALA A 605 29.25 -9.49 29.31
CA ALA A 605 29.66 -10.70 28.62
C ALA A 605 29.43 -11.99 29.44
N GLU A 606 29.23 -11.86 30.76
CA GLU A 606 28.92 -13.00 31.64
C GLU A 606 27.42 -13.32 31.69
N CYS A 607 26.56 -12.39 31.26
CA CYS A 607 25.13 -12.62 31.07
C CYS A 607 24.88 -13.06 29.61
N ASN A 608 25.35 -14.26 29.28
CA ASN A 608 25.40 -14.81 27.92
C ASN A 608 24.54 -16.05 27.70
N VAL A 609 23.67 -16.40 28.65
CA VAL A 609 22.74 -17.53 28.52
C VAL A 609 21.48 -17.05 27.79
N GLY A 610 21.15 -17.71 26.69
CA GLY A 610 19.94 -17.41 25.92
C GLY A 610 18.66 -17.76 26.68
N CYS A 611 17.59 -17.00 26.45
CA CYS A 611 16.28 -17.27 27.02
C CYS A 611 15.64 -18.54 26.43
N ASN A 612 15.02 -19.39 27.26
CA ASN A 612 14.42 -20.66 26.80
C ASN A 612 13.28 -20.48 25.79
N GLY A 613 12.53 -19.38 25.86
CA GLY A 613 11.46 -19.07 24.89
C GLY A 613 11.94 -18.27 23.67
N ARG A 614 13.10 -17.60 23.78
CA ARG A 614 13.65 -16.73 22.73
C ARG A 614 15.18 -16.72 22.80
N PRO A 615 15.86 -17.69 22.19
CA PRO A 615 17.31 -17.86 22.34
C PRO A 615 18.18 -16.68 21.86
N SER A 616 17.59 -15.75 21.08
CA SER A 616 18.26 -14.50 20.66
C SER A 616 18.46 -13.50 21.79
N ASP A 617 17.68 -13.60 22.86
CA ASP A 617 17.67 -12.66 23.97
C ASP A 617 18.53 -13.23 25.12
N ALA A 618 19.23 -12.36 25.85
CA ALA A 618 20.01 -12.75 27.01
C ALA A 618 19.12 -12.84 28.26
N CYS A 619 19.18 -13.98 28.96
CA CYS A 619 18.46 -14.25 30.21
C CYS A 619 19.44 -14.58 31.33
N GLY A 620 20.38 -13.65 31.56
CA GLY A 620 21.43 -13.80 32.56
C GLY A 620 22.55 -14.74 32.14
N GLY A 621 23.15 -15.42 33.11
CA GLY A 621 24.28 -16.33 32.91
C GLY A 621 24.41 -17.35 34.02
N LYS A 622 25.40 -18.25 33.93
CA LYS A 622 25.64 -19.24 35.00
C LYS A 622 26.09 -18.53 36.28
N GLY A 623 25.26 -18.54 37.33
CA GLY A 623 25.50 -17.75 38.55
C GLY A 623 25.47 -16.24 38.31
N ARG A 624 24.74 -15.80 37.27
CA ARG A 624 24.59 -14.38 36.90
C ARG A 624 23.13 -14.06 36.63
N ALA A 625 22.71 -12.88 37.07
CA ALA A 625 21.40 -12.32 36.74
C ALA A 625 21.58 -11.01 35.99
N GLU A 626 20.86 -10.85 34.88
CA GLU A 626 20.71 -9.53 34.28
C GLU A 626 19.51 -8.83 34.92
N VAL A 627 19.73 -7.64 35.46
CA VAL A 627 18.72 -6.87 36.18
C VAL A 627 18.21 -5.73 35.31
N TYR A 628 16.91 -5.53 35.35
CA TYR A 628 16.17 -4.53 34.60
C TYR A 628 15.26 -3.73 35.55
N THR A 629 14.86 -2.55 35.10
CA THR A 629 13.87 -1.71 35.78
C THR A 629 12.86 -1.13 34.81
N THR A 630 11.66 -0.85 35.33
CA THR A 630 10.59 -0.12 34.63
C THR A 630 10.38 1.29 35.18
N LYS A 631 11.27 1.75 36.07
CA LYS A 631 11.25 3.11 36.62
C LYS A 631 12.48 3.91 36.17
N SER A 632 12.24 5.07 35.54
CA SER A 632 13.30 5.91 34.98
C SER A 632 14.25 6.45 36.05
N LYS A 633 13.76 6.65 37.29
CA LYS A 633 14.57 7.14 38.42
C LYS A 633 15.80 6.29 38.74
N TYR A 634 15.82 5.01 38.34
CA TYR A 634 16.95 4.11 38.54
C TYR A 634 17.86 4.00 37.31
N VAL A 635 17.45 4.56 36.17
CA VAL A 635 18.25 4.62 34.96
C VAL A 635 19.19 5.82 35.09
N THR A 636 20.47 5.55 35.32
CA THR A 636 21.48 6.62 35.35
C THR A 636 21.60 7.22 33.95
N SER A 637 21.41 8.54 33.83
CA SER A 637 21.73 9.26 32.60
C SER A 637 23.22 9.04 32.30
N LYS A 638 23.52 8.48 31.13
CA LYS A 638 24.90 8.39 30.64
C LYS A 638 25.55 9.76 30.51
#